data_AF-A0AAW5F5G5-F1
#
_entry.id   AF-A0AAW5F5G5-F1
#
_cell.length_a   1.000
_cell.length_b   1.000
_cell.length_c   1.000
_cell.angle_alpha   90.00
_cell.angle_beta   90.00
_cell.angle_gamma   90.00
#
_symmetry.space_group_name_H-M   'P 1'
#
loop_
_entity.id
_entity.type
_entity.pdbx_description
1 polymer ?
#
loop_
_entity_poly.entity_id
_entity_poly.type
_entity_poly.pdbx_seq_one_letter_code
_entity_poly.pdbx_strand_id
1 'polypeptide(L)'
;MKRFNTGLLLAAAVLIICHGFPSYGKEEKEGFIEYTVSFVDAADHDNRIFNSQQGQAPEGTAIHVSFPKQIIGADGHIWRAEADSPQEFLLYQAGRHKYYVEYRQGEKIAAPEDPDREGRERLARWLERAWKADCLITGQGEEEGSGVHLMVENESRNNERIKNLVSMIQDARWHSFYMIGKNYVPQTLVIGTSFDAEYSAVMEDRFKVGKDSCTVLRISVRRNWNAENCTHNWELIIAGENDCLKNGQETYCCKKCRTEETVILPASGHYDSDGDSLCDRCKKRAFPAQIGDRIRTVLQTESGEKELVFRCLDLNYRGSGNMLYLSEETLGEDITGICFTESDYNGSPLREYFNLAFANNISAASALQPIDRPDADGRNDYAALLSTDEYEAYAEMIEAGNACLLRTVSGGAVYAVDPEGGLCLVPAAESRAYGVRPFILLKSPETGEKAELSNWKTGDIQMRQIGQKLYRFRCVDEDYSDNLDGRRSAALFLCDSVIRADTCSSMALKEISFGPDNNYKSSRIREWLAQNSVNSSFNLEPVLIGINTAYTGGTAAGTMEQLDGSLLAPHDIGFQLMQDRLFCLSVEEALRYRKELWRFGSQQNNPAVQISPYSQGYYLRTPYYAEDHEGRFYYSDHVYAVDLVNGNIHPVPAGSQTYGLRPAFAVPQAE
;
A
#
# COMPACT_ATOMS: atom_id res chain seq x y z
N MET A 1 -23.69 -79.51 -8.61
CA MET A 1 -23.67 -80.16 -9.94
C MET A 1 -22.55 -79.53 -10.76
N LYS A 2 -21.56 -80.37 -11.13
CA LYS A 2 -20.56 -80.29 -12.24
C LYS A 2 -20.08 -78.89 -12.72
N ARG A 3 -18.78 -78.58 -12.88
CA ARG A 3 -17.48 -79.23 -12.58
C ARG A 3 -16.39 -78.21 -13.03
N PHE A 4 -15.40 -77.94 -12.17
CA PHE A 4 -13.94 -77.90 -12.40
C PHE A 4 -13.32 -77.00 -13.50
N ASN A 5 -12.48 -76.01 -13.10
CA ASN A 5 -10.99 -75.99 -13.13
C ASN A 5 -10.43 -75.76 -14.56
N THR A 6 -9.43 -74.92 -14.85
CA THR A 6 -8.13 -74.62 -14.21
C THR A 6 -7.50 -73.46 -15.04
N GLY A 7 -6.84 -72.48 -14.44
CA GLY A 7 -5.37 -72.36 -14.47
C GLY A 7 -4.95 -71.11 -15.26
N LEU A 8 -4.50 -70.03 -14.60
CA LEU A 8 -3.14 -69.70 -14.18
C LEU A 8 -2.26 -69.05 -15.29
N LEU A 9 -1.74 -67.87 -14.92
CA LEU A 9 -0.44 -67.26 -15.25
C LEU A 9 -0.24 -66.30 -16.44
N LEU A 10 0.18 -65.11 -16.01
CA LEU A 10 1.35 -64.32 -16.42
C LEU A 10 1.27 -63.46 -17.68
N ALA A 11 1.42 -62.17 -17.38
CA ALA A 11 1.84 -61.10 -18.27
C ALA A 11 3.14 -61.42 -19.03
N ALA A 12 3.20 -60.97 -20.28
CA ALA A 12 4.40 -60.39 -20.89
C ALA A 12 4.05 -59.60 -22.17
N ALA A 13 4.28 -58.29 -22.07
CA ALA A 13 4.94 -57.41 -23.04
C ALA A 13 4.82 -57.63 -24.57
N VAL A 14 4.38 -56.54 -25.22
CA VAL A 14 4.91 -55.90 -26.45
C VAL A 14 4.75 -56.65 -27.78
N LEU A 15 3.92 -56.08 -28.66
CA LEU A 15 4.28 -55.88 -30.08
C LEU A 15 3.40 -54.81 -30.75
N ILE A 16 4.08 -53.77 -31.24
CA ILE A 16 3.60 -52.81 -32.23
C ILE A 16 3.42 -53.56 -33.55
N ILE A 17 2.20 -53.61 -34.11
CA ILE A 17 1.98 -53.68 -35.56
C ILE A 17 0.70 -52.90 -35.89
N CYS A 18 0.87 -51.85 -36.70
CA CYS A 18 -0.17 -51.10 -37.39
C CYS A 18 -1.09 -52.02 -38.20
N HIS A 19 -2.42 -51.83 -38.15
CA HIS A 19 -3.32 -51.92 -39.32
C HIS A 19 -4.75 -51.47 -38.95
N GLY A 20 -5.30 -50.53 -39.73
CA GLY A 20 -6.74 -50.42 -40.01
C GLY A 20 -7.61 -49.67 -39.00
N PHE A 21 -7.83 -48.38 -39.24
CA PHE A 21 -8.96 -47.62 -38.69
C PHE A 21 -10.31 -48.22 -39.15
N PRO A 22 -11.28 -48.44 -38.24
CA PRO A 22 -12.68 -48.23 -38.54
C PRO A 22 -13.05 -46.80 -38.17
N SER A 23 -13.59 -46.08 -39.16
CA SER A 23 -14.25 -44.79 -39.01
C SER A 23 -15.25 -44.80 -37.85
N TYR A 24 -15.02 -43.99 -36.82
CA TYR A 24 -16.03 -43.56 -35.85
C TYR A 24 -16.36 -42.10 -36.13
N GLY A 25 -17.65 -41.83 -36.36
CA GLY A 25 -18.19 -40.54 -36.78
C GLY A 25 -17.88 -39.42 -35.78
N LYS A 26 -17.54 -38.25 -36.31
CA LYS A 26 -17.55 -36.99 -35.57
C LYS A 26 -19.00 -36.64 -35.25
N GLU A 27 -19.34 -36.55 -33.96
CA GLU A 27 -20.44 -35.69 -33.54
C GLU A 27 -20.02 -34.24 -33.80
N GLU A 28 -20.70 -33.57 -34.74
CA GLU A 28 -20.60 -32.12 -34.89
C GLU A 28 -21.16 -31.45 -33.63
N LYS A 29 -20.31 -30.82 -32.83
CA LYS A 29 -20.76 -29.89 -31.79
C LYS A 29 -21.32 -28.65 -32.49
N GLU A 30 -22.64 -28.54 -32.57
CA GLU A 30 -23.33 -27.36 -33.12
C GLU A 30 -22.78 -26.07 -32.47
N GLY A 31 -22.32 -25.12 -33.29
CA GLY A 31 -21.86 -23.79 -32.87
C GLY A 31 -20.34 -23.53 -32.85
N PHE A 32 -19.47 -24.53 -33.09
CA PHE A 32 -18.01 -24.33 -33.20
C PHE A 32 -17.51 -24.41 -34.65
N ILE A 33 -16.70 -23.44 -35.06
CA ILE A 33 -16.06 -23.35 -36.38
C ILE A 33 -14.62 -23.91 -36.31
N GLU A 34 -14.31 -24.88 -37.17
CA GLU A 34 -12.94 -25.38 -37.37
C GLU A 34 -12.20 -24.47 -38.35
N TYR A 35 -11.07 -23.89 -37.93
CA TYR A 35 -10.30 -22.96 -38.75
C TYR A 35 -8.87 -23.45 -39.00
N THR A 36 -8.30 -23.04 -40.13
CA THR A 36 -6.89 -23.24 -40.48
C THR A 36 -6.32 -21.92 -41.01
N VAL A 37 -5.26 -21.41 -40.39
CA VAL A 37 -4.49 -20.27 -40.90
C VAL A 37 -3.20 -20.79 -41.54
N SER A 38 -3.06 -20.59 -42.85
CA SER A 38 -1.90 -21.00 -43.63
C SER A 38 -0.98 -19.82 -43.92
N PHE A 39 0.32 -20.04 -43.76
CA PHE A 39 1.36 -19.04 -44.07
C PHE A 39 1.94 -19.36 -45.43
N VAL A 40 1.68 -18.51 -46.42
CA VAL A 40 1.87 -18.82 -47.83
C VAL A 40 2.65 -17.72 -48.54
N ASP A 41 3.25 -18.07 -49.68
CA ASP A 41 3.84 -17.10 -50.59
C ASP A 41 2.75 -16.19 -51.17
N ALA A 42 2.95 -14.87 -51.13
CA ALA A 42 2.05 -13.90 -51.75
C ALA A 42 1.93 -14.11 -53.28
N ALA A 43 2.96 -14.68 -53.91
CA ALA A 43 2.95 -14.99 -55.35
C ALA A 43 2.37 -16.38 -55.67
N ASP A 44 2.31 -17.30 -54.71
CA ASP A 44 1.83 -18.67 -54.88
C ASP A 44 1.26 -19.25 -53.58
N HIS A 45 -0.07 -19.21 -53.41
CA HIS A 45 -0.73 -19.71 -52.20
C HIS A 45 -0.61 -21.23 -51.97
N ASP A 46 -0.13 -22.00 -52.95
CA ASP A 46 0.19 -23.43 -52.78
C ASP A 46 1.57 -23.63 -52.13
N ASN A 47 2.47 -22.65 -52.23
CA ASN A 47 3.77 -22.65 -51.58
C ASN A 47 3.64 -22.24 -50.11
N ARG A 48 3.71 -23.24 -49.21
CA ARG A 48 3.62 -23.04 -47.76
C ARG A 48 4.98 -22.72 -47.16
N ILE A 49 5.07 -21.53 -46.55
CA ILE A 49 6.31 -21.01 -45.97
C ILE A 49 6.58 -21.60 -44.58
N PHE A 50 5.52 -21.84 -43.79
CA PHE A 50 5.62 -22.44 -42.46
C PHE A 50 4.36 -23.25 -42.09
N ASN A 51 4.44 -24.01 -41.00
CA ASN A 51 3.34 -24.85 -40.50
C ASN A 51 2.07 -24.02 -40.25
N SER A 52 0.94 -24.50 -40.77
CA SER A 52 -0.37 -23.87 -40.56
C SER A 52 -0.81 -23.98 -39.10
N GLN A 53 -1.46 -22.95 -38.59
CA GLN A 53 -2.12 -22.98 -37.28
C GLN A 53 -3.56 -23.45 -37.45
N GLN A 54 -4.02 -24.35 -36.60
CA GLN A 54 -5.38 -24.92 -36.65
C GLN A 54 -6.04 -24.82 -35.28
N GLY A 55 -7.35 -24.63 -35.26
CA GLY A 55 -8.11 -24.57 -34.03
C GLY A 55 -9.62 -24.69 -34.24
N GLN A 56 -10.36 -24.62 -33.14
CA GLN A 56 -11.82 -24.59 -33.11
C GLN A 56 -12.25 -23.45 -32.19
N ALA A 57 -13.19 -22.61 -32.65
CA ALA A 57 -13.74 -21.53 -31.84
C ALA A 57 -15.22 -21.31 -32.16
N PRO A 58 -16.04 -20.78 -31.22
CA PRO A 58 -17.45 -20.51 -31.46
C PRO A 58 -17.69 -19.58 -32.66
N GLU A 59 -18.83 -19.73 -33.34
CA GLU A 59 -19.25 -18.78 -34.38
C GLU A 59 -19.34 -17.35 -33.82
N GLY A 60 -18.84 -16.37 -34.58
CA GLY A 60 -18.75 -14.97 -34.17
C GLY A 60 -17.49 -14.62 -33.38
N THR A 61 -16.59 -15.57 -33.12
CA THR A 61 -15.32 -15.32 -32.41
C THR A 61 -14.30 -14.66 -33.33
N ALA A 62 -13.67 -13.58 -32.85
CA ALA A 62 -12.45 -13.04 -33.44
C ALA A 62 -11.22 -13.80 -32.91
N ILE A 63 -10.52 -14.52 -33.78
CA ILE A 63 -9.28 -15.22 -33.43
C ILE A 63 -8.06 -14.33 -33.75
N HIS A 64 -7.11 -14.28 -32.83
CA HIS A 64 -5.87 -13.50 -32.98
C HIS A 64 -4.70 -14.44 -33.21
N VAL A 65 -4.11 -14.38 -34.41
CA VAL A 65 -3.04 -15.29 -34.82
C VAL A 65 -1.73 -14.52 -34.90
N SER A 66 -0.79 -14.87 -34.02
CA SER A 66 0.60 -14.43 -34.14
C SER A 66 1.33 -15.20 -35.22
N PHE A 67 2.28 -14.53 -35.88
CA PHE A 67 3.19 -15.14 -36.85
C PHE A 67 4.51 -14.34 -36.95
N PRO A 68 5.63 -14.94 -37.39
CA PRO A 68 6.90 -14.23 -37.47
C PRO A 68 6.81 -13.15 -38.54
N LYS A 69 7.20 -11.90 -38.25
CA LYS A 69 7.28 -10.85 -39.29
C LYS A 69 8.34 -11.18 -40.35
N GLN A 70 9.32 -12.01 -40.00
CA GLN A 70 10.38 -12.47 -40.89
C GLN A 70 10.76 -13.91 -40.53
N ILE A 71 10.91 -14.80 -41.52
CA ILE A 71 11.35 -16.19 -41.33
C ILE A 71 12.36 -16.59 -42.42
N ILE A 72 13.28 -17.49 -42.10
CA ILE A 72 14.14 -18.13 -43.09
C ILE A 72 13.45 -19.42 -43.54
N GLY A 73 13.05 -19.47 -44.81
CA GLY A 73 12.39 -20.64 -45.37
C GLY A 73 13.35 -21.83 -45.48
N ALA A 74 12.81 -23.04 -45.65
CA ALA A 74 13.62 -24.25 -45.89
C ALA A 74 14.47 -24.15 -47.17
N ASP A 75 14.11 -23.23 -48.06
CA ASP A 75 14.81 -22.87 -49.30
C ASP A 75 15.98 -21.90 -49.10
N GLY A 76 16.18 -21.41 -47.87
CA GLY A 76 17.24 -20.47 -47.48
C GLY A 76 16.93 -19.00 -47.77
N HIS A 77 15.72 -18.66 -48.23
CA HIS A 77 15.32 -17.26 -48.46
C HIS A 77 14.71 -16.64 -47.20
N ILE A 78 14.90 -15.34 -47.05
CA ILE A 78 14.22 -14.53 -46.04
C ILE A 78 12.81 -14.21 -46.55
N TRP A 79 11.79 -14.71 -45.86
CA TRP A 79 10.39 -14.39 -46.13
C TRP A 79 9.91 -13.33 -45.14
N ARG A 80 9.22 -12.28 -45.62
CA ARG A 80 8.68 -11.19 -44.77
C ARG A 80 7.16 -11.16 -44.85
N ALA A 81 6.48 -11.11 -43.71
CA ALA A 81 5.02 -11.05 -43.66
C ALA A 81 4.52 -9.68 -44.15
N GLU A 82 3.44 -9.67 -44.92
CA GLU A 82 2.83 -8.41 -45.40
C GLU A 82 1.88 -7.76 -44.36
N ALA A 83 1.41 -8.55 -43.38
CA ALA A 83 0.54 -8.09 -42.30
C ALA A 83 1.29 -7.93 -40.97
N ASP A 84 0.72 -7.13 -40.06
CA ASP A 84 1.20 -7.02 -38.68
C ASP A 84 0.74 -8.21 -37.83
N SER A 85 1.64 -8.70 -36.95
CA SER A 85 1.37 -9.77 -36.00
C SER A 85 1.12 -9.20 -34.59
N PRO A 86 0.10 -9.67 -33.85
CA PRO A 86 -0.92 -10.64 -34.26
C PRO A 86 -1.98 -10.02 -35.21
N GLN A 87 -2.50 -10.82 -36.14
CA GLN A 87 -3.61 -10.44 -37.02
C GLN A 87 -4.94 -11.02 -36.50
N GLU A 88 -6.00 -10.24 -36.61
CA GLU A 88 -7.37 -10.64 -36.25
C GLU A 88 -8.07 -11.30 -37.45
N PHE A 89 -8.74 -12.44 -37.22
CA PHE A 89 -9.63 -13.08 -38.18
C PHE A 89 -11.00 -13.32 -37.53
N LEU A 90 -12.06 -12.81 -38.13
CA LEU A 90 -13.44 -13.01 -37.68
C LEU A 90 -14.02 -14.30 -38.28
N LEU A 91 -14.47 -15.22 -37.41
CA LEU A 91 -15.08 -16.49 -37.81
C LEU A 91 -16.61 -16.33 -37.94
N TYR A 92 -17.15 -16.34 -39.15
CA TYR A 92 -18.60 -16.31 -39.42
C TYR A 92 -19.02 -17.48 -40.31
N GLN A 93 -20.23 -18.03 -40.11
CA GLN A 93 -20.85 -19.12 -40.88
C GLN A 93 -20.30 -20.52 -40.55
N ALA A 94 -21.19 -21.51 -40.45
CA ALA A 94 -20.84 -22.92 -40.22
C ALA A 94 -19.99 -23.51 -41.37
N GLY A 95 -18.86 -24.14 -41.05
CA GLY A 95 -17.98 -24.80 -42.02
C GLY A 95 -16.50 -24.87 -41.61
N ARG A 96 -15.65 -25.40 -42.50
CA ARG A 96 -14.18 -25.37 -42.37
C ARG A 96 -13.61 -24.12 -43.02
N HIS A 97 -13.10 -23.19 -42.22
CA HIS A 97 -12.58 -21.91 -42.69
C HIS A 97 -11.06 -21.95 -42.89
N LYS A 98 -10.58 -21.40 -44.00
CA LYS A 98 -9.15 -21.27 -44.31
C LYS A 98 -8.79 -19.80 -44.48
N TYR A 99 -7.87 -19.33 -43.65
CA TYR A 99 -7.31 -17.99 -43.70
C TYR A 99 -5.85 -18.06 -44.15
N TYR A 100 -5.36 -16.96 -44.73
CA TYR A 100 -4.00 -16.86 -45.26
C TYR A 100 -3.29 -15.67 -44.66
N VAL A 101 -2.02 -15.86 -44.31
CA VAL A 101 -1.07 -14.78 -44.03
C VAL A 101 0.00 -14.86 -45.09
N GLU A 102 0.11 -13.80 -45.88
CA GLU A 102 0.96 -13.74 -47.06
C GLU A 102 2.38 -13.26 -46.71
N TYR A 103 3.37 -13.93 -47.29
CA TYR A 103 4.78 -13.60 -47.16
C TYR A 103 5.39 -13.28 -48.51
N ARG A 104 6.23 -12.26 -48.54
CA ARG A 104 7.03 -11.91 -49.72
C ARG A 104 8.43 -12.50 -49.61
N GLN A 105 8.87 -13.17 -50.67
CA GLN A 105 10.23 -13.70 -50.77
C GLN A 105 11.26 -12.55 -50.86
N GLY A 106 12.30 -12.66 -50.05
CA GLY A 106 13.45 -11.77 -50.03
C GLY A 106 14.76 -12.49 -50.37
N GLU A 107 15.88 -11.94 -49.90
CA GLU A 107 17.22 -12.42 -50.25
C GLU A 107 17.53 -13.83 -49.71
N LYS A 108 18.39 -14.56 -50.43
CA LYS A 108 18.88 -15.89 -50.04
C LYS A 108 20.09 -15.76 -49.13
N ILE A 109 20.07 -16.44 -47.99
CA ILE A 109 21.16 -16.42 -47.01
C ILE A 109 22.26 -17.40 -47.46
N ALA A 110 23.50 -16.93 -47.48
CA ALA A 110 24.67 -17.77 -47.71
C ALA A 110 24.96 -18.64 -46.48
N ALA A 111 25.44 -19.87 -46.68
CA ALA A 111 25.79 -20.75 -45.58
C ALA A 111 26.93 -20.13 -44.74
N PRO A 112 26.85 -20.16 -43.40
CA PRO A 112 27.81 -19.50 -42.54
C PRO A 112 29.19 -20.17 -42.59
N GLU A 113 30.24 -19.35 -42.56
CA GLU A 113 31.63 -19.82 -42.54
C GLU A 113 31.99 -20.52 -41.20
N ASP A 114 31.41 -20.07 -40.08
CA ASP A 114 31.54 -20.69 -38.75
C ASP A 114 30.16 -20.82 -38.07
N PRO A 115 29.49 -21.98 -38.23
CA PRO A 115 28.14 -22.21 -37.69
C PRO A 115 28.05 -22.09 -36.16
N ASP A 116 29.14 -22.37 -35.44
CA ASP A 116 29.15 -22.38 -33.98
C ASP A 116 29.29 -20.95 -33.43
N ARG A 117 30.18 -20.14 -34.02
CA ARG A 117 30.25 -18.71 -33.72
C ARG A 117 28.94 -18.00 -34.06
N GLU A 118 28.38 -18.27 -35.23
CA GLU A 118 27.11 -17.67 -35.63
C GLU A 118 25.98 -18.09 -34.67
N GLY A 119 25.93 -19.36 -34.27
CA GLY A 119 24.98 -19.85 -33.27
C GLY A 119 25.07 -19.09 -31.94
N ARG A 120 26.29 -18.84 -31.44
CA ARG A 120 26.51 -18.04 -30.22
C ARG A 120 26.04 -16.59 -30.38
N GLU A 121 26.40 -15.93 -31.48
CA GLU A 121 25.98 -14.54 -31.75
C GLU A 121 24.46 -14.44 -31.91
N ARG A 122 23.83 -15.45 -32.52
CA ARG A 122 22.38 -15.55 -32.68
C ARG A 122 21.66 -15.76 -31.36
N LEU A 123 22.20 -16.60 -30.48
CA LEU A 123 21.68 -16.77 -29.12
C LEU A 123 21.77 -15.46 -28.33
N ALA A 124 22.89 -14.73 -28.42
CA ALA A 124 23.06 -13.45 -27.75
C ALA A 124 22.00 -12.42 -28.17
N ARG A 125 21.73 -12.30 -29.48
CA ARG A 125 20.67 -11.41 -29.99
C ARG A 125 19.28 -11.79 -29.47
N TRP A 126 18.98 -13.08 -29.39
CA TRP A 126 17.70 -13.55 -28.86
C TRP A 126 17.57 -13.30 -27.35
N LEU A 127 18.64 -13.51 -26.58
CA LEU A 127 18.67 -13.20 -25.15
C LEU A 127 18.43 -11.70 -24.91
N GLU A 128 19.09 -10.83 -25.67
CA GLU A 128 18.86 -9.38 -25.60
C GLU A 128 17.41 -8.99 -25.93
N ARG A 129 16.85 -9.56 -27.00
CA ARG A 129 15.46 -9.30 -27.41
C ARG A 129 14.45 -9.84 -26.40
N ALA A 130 14.72 -11.01 -25.81
CA ALA A 130 13.91 -11.57 -24.73
C ALA A 130 13.93 -10.67 -23.50
N TRP A 131 15.11 -10.17 -23.12
CA TRP A 131 15.27 -9.26 -21.99
C TRP A 131 14.49 -7.96 -22.16
N LYS A 132 14.62 -7.28 -23.31
CA LYS A 132 13.87 -6.06 -23.60
C LYS A 132 12.36 -6.29 -23.54
N ALA A 133 11.89 -7.44 -24.00
CA ALA A 133 10.47 -7.80 -23.92
C ALA A 133 10.01 -8.06 -22.48
N ASP A 134 10.83 -8.72 -21.66
CA ASP A 134 10.55 -8.89 -20.23
C ASP A 134 10.48 -7.52 -19.52
N CYS A 135 11.42 -6.60 -19.79
CA CYS A 135 11.41 -5.24 -19.24
C CYS A 135 10.13 -4.46 -19.56
N LEU A 136 9.56 -4.63 -20.75
CA LEU A 136 8.27 -4.00 -21.11
C LEU A 136 7.10 -4.52 -20.27
N ILE A 137 7.18 -5.77 -19.80
CA ILE A 137 6.16 -6.40 -18.95
C ILE A 137 6.42 -6.09 -17.46
N THR A 138 7.67 -6.14 -17.02
CA THR A 138 8.06 -5.99 -15.61
C THR A 138 8.26 -4.54 -15.19
N GLY A 139 8.49 -3.62 -16.14
CA GLY A 139 8.85 -2.23 -15.88
C GLY A 139 10.31 -2.03 -15.44
N GLN A 140 11.16 -3.05 -15.54
CA GLN A 140 12.59 -2.99 -15.18
C GLN A 140 13.40 -2.18 -16.20
N GLY A 141 14.45 -1.51 -15.73
CA GLY A 141 15.39 -0.78 -16.59
C GLY A 141 16.33 -1.73 -17.36
N GLU A 142 16.70 -1.35 -18.59
CA GLU A 142 17.51 -2.22 -19.47
C GLU A 142 18.94 -2.48 -18.96
N GLU A 143 19.44 -1.66 -18.02
CA GLU A 143 20.86 -1.65 -17.57
C GLU A 143 21.23 -2.76 -16.54
N GLU A 144 20.26 -3.53 -16.02
CA GLU A 144 20.51 -4.57 -14.99
C GLU A 144 20.86 -5.97 -15.56
N GLY A 145 20.97 -6.09 -16.89
CA GLY A 145 20.86 -7.35 -17.64
C GLY A 145 22.11 -8.26 -17.74
N SER A 146 22.80 -8.60 -16.65
CA SER A 146 23.96 -9.53 -16.74
C SER A 146 23.81 -10.90 -16.06
N GLY A 147 22.64 -11.24 -15.48
CA GLY A 147 22.48 -12.48 -14.69
C GLY A 147 21.18 -13.26 -14.85
N VAL A 148 20.23 -12.82 -15.68
CA VAL A 148 18.90 -13.44 -15.73
C VAL A 148 18.92 -14.74 -16.53
N HIS A 149 18.47 -15.83 -15.90
CA HIS A 149 18.30 -17.13 -16.55
C HIS A 149 17.08 -17.11 -17.48
N LEU A 150 17.23 -16.52 -18.67
CA LEU A 150 16.19 -16.41 -19.70
C LEU A 150 15.97 -17.71 -20.49
N MET A 151 16.87 -18.67 -20.32
CA MET A 151 16.77 -19.98 -20.96
C MET A 151 15.95 -20.95 -20.10
N VAL A 152 15.21 -21.84 -20.74
CA VAL A 152 14.47 -22.90 -20.07
C VAL A 152 14.90 -24.26 -20.56
N GLU A 153 15.13 -25.18 -19.62
CA GLU A 153 15.72 -26.51 -19.90
C GLU A 153 14.72 -27.64 -19.63
N ASN A 154 13.59 -27.34 -18.99
CA ASN A 154 12.56 -28.30 -18.61
C ASN A 154 11.21 -27.62 -18.38
N GLU A 155 10.17 -28.43 -18.19
CA GLU A 155 8.80 -27.98 -17.98
C GLU A 155 8.63 -27.13 -16.71
N SER A 156 9.31 -27.47 -15.61
CA SER A 156 9.21 -26.71 -14.36
C SER A 156 9.65 -25.26 -14.55
N ARG A 157 10.87 -25.05 -15.10
CA ARG A 157 11.39 -23.70 -15.40
C ARG A 157 10.56 -22.96 -16.44
N ASN A 158 10.03 -23.68 -17.43
CA ASN A 158 9.12 -23.10 -18.42
C ASN A 158 7.87 -22.52 -17.77
N ASN A 159 7.21 -23.32 -16.92
CA ASN A 159 5.96 -22.94 -16.29
C ASN A 159 6.16 -21.83 -15.27
N GLU A 160 7.23 -21.87 -14.48
CA GLU A 160 7.61 -20.81 -13.54
C GLU A 160 7.82 -19.46 -14.26
N ARG A 161 8.61 -19.46 -15.34
CA ARG A 161 8.89 -18.24 -16.13
C ARG A 161 7.63 -17.65 -16.76
N ILE A 162 6.77 -18.48 -17.36
CA ILE A 162 5.50 -18.00 -17.93
C ILE A 162 4.59 -17.44 -16.84
N LYS A 163 4.44 -18.15 -15.71
CA LYS A 163 3.60 -17.66 -14.61
C LYS A 163 4.09 -16.33 -14.08
N ASN A 164 5.41 -16.16 -13.93
CA ASN A 164 6.03 -14.91 -13.57
C ASN A 164 5.62 -13.77 -14.51
N LEU A 165 5.94 -13.88 -15.80
CA LEU A 165 5.71 -12.82 -16.77
C LEU A 165 4.21 -12.51 -16.96
N VAL A 166 3.38 -13.55 -17.10
CA VAL A 166 1.94 -13.35 -17.33
C VAL A 166 1.24 -12.76 -16.09
N SER A 167 1.70 -13.10 -14.88
CA SER A 167 1.17 -12.49 -13.64
C SER A 167 1.47 -10.99 -13.52
N MET A 168 2.54 -10.52 -14.16
CA MET A 168 2.97 -9.12 -14.14
C MET A 168 2.16 -8.24 -15.09
N ILE A 169 1.47 -8.81 -16.08
CA ILE A 169 0.63 -8.03 -17.00
C ILE A 169 -0.56 -7.43 -16.24
N GLN A 170 -0.63 -6.10 -16.19
CA GLN A 170 -1.64 -5.35 -15.42
C GLN A 170 -2.70 -4.64 -16.29
N ASP A 171 -2.71 -4.80 -17.61
CA ASP A 171 -3.66 -4.14 -18.51
C ASP A 171 -4.31 -5.13 -19.49
N ALA A 172 -5.23 -4.63 -20.31
CA ALA A 172 -5.92 -5.40 -21.34
C ALA A 172 -5.25 -5.27 -22.72
N ARG A 173 -3.99 -4.80 -22.79
CA ARG A 173 -3.25 -4.69 -24.06
C ARG A 173 -2.55 -6.01 -24.36
N TRP A 174 -2.17 -6.18 -25.63
CA TRP A 174 -1.33 -7.30 -26.03
C TRP A 174 0.12 -7.06 -25.59
N HIS A 175 0.67 -8.01 -24.85
CA HIS A 175 2.08 -8.07 -24.49
C HIS A 175 2.72 -9.26 -25.18
N SER A 176 3.99 -9.13 -25.56
CA SER A 176 4.73 -10.22 -26.22
C SER A 176 6.08 -10.42 -25.56
N PHE A 177 6.43 -11.68 -25.28
CA PHE A 177 7.71 -12.07 -24.71
C PHE A 177 8.27 -13.34 -25.38
N TYR A 178 9.52 -13.67 -25.11
CA TYR A 178 10.24 -14.76 -25.77
C TYR A 178 10.70 -15.82 -24.77
N MET A 179 10.46 -17.07 -25.12
CA MET A 179 10.92 -18.26 -24.40
C MET A 179 12.05 -18.92 -25.19
N ILE A 180 13.22 -19.09 -24.59
CA ILE A 180 14.39 -19.70 -25.25
C ILE A 180 14.66 -21.06 -24.61
N GLY A 181 14.26 -22.12 -25.28
CA GLY A 181 14.46 -23.50 -24.83
C GLY A 181 15.83 -24.04 -25.21
N LYS A 182 16.59 -24.55 -24.24
CA LYS A 182 17.85 -25.27 -24.46
C LYS A 182 17.60 -26.77 -24.38
N ASN A 183 17.78 -27.48 -25.49
CA ASN A 183 17.42 -28.89 -25.64
C ASN A 183 15.98 -29.22 -25.22
N TYR A 184 15.12 -28.20 -25.25
CA TYR A 184 13.74 -28.24 -24.79
C TYR A 184 12.91 -27.36 -25.72
N VAL A 185 11.67 -27.76 -25.98
CA VAL A 185 10.71 -26.99 -26.78
C VAL A 185 9.74 -26.34 -25.80
N PRO A 186 9.75 -24.99 -25.65
CA PRO A 186 8.84 -24.28 -24.75
C PRO A 186 7.37 -24.60 -25.02
N GLN A 187 6.57 -24.65 -23.95
CA GLN A 187 5.15 -24.98 -24.01
C GLN A 187 4.30 -23.89 -23.36
N THR A 188 3.08 -23.66 -23.87
CA THR A 188 2.20 -22.57 -23.41
C THR A 188 0.95 -23.05 -22.70
N LEU A 189 0.81 -24.35 -22.45
CA LEU A 189 -0.40 -24.93 -21.83
C LEU A 189 -0.69 -24.29 -20.46
N VAL A 190 0.36 -23.94 -19.71
CA VAL A 190 0.25 -23.28 -18.41
C VAL A 190 -0.51 -21.95 -18.47
N ILE A 191 -0.55 -21.27 -19.62
CA ILE A 191 -1.28 -20.01 -19.78
C ILE A 191 -2.78 -20.27 -19.69
N GLY A 192 -3.29 -21.19 -20.53
CA GLY A 192 -4.72 -21.52 -20.56
C GLY A 192 -5.23 -22.23 -19.31
N THR A 193 -4.35 -22.84 -18.52
CA THR A 193 -4.75 -23.49 -17.25
C THR A 193 -4.62 -22.57 -16.03
N SER A 194 -3.78 -21.54 -16.08
CA SER A 194 -3.49 -20.68 -14.91
C SER A 194 -4.03 -19.27 -15.03
N PHE A 195 -4.43 -18.81 -16.21
CA PHE A 195 -4.86 -17.43 -16.45
C PHE A 195 -6.09 -17.37 -17.36
N ASP A 196 -7.01 -16.45 -17.04
CA ASP A 196 -8.02 -15.97 -17.99
C ASP A 196 -7.35 -14.97 -18.94
N ALA A 197 -6.86 -15.50 -20.07
CA ALA A 197 -6.11 -14.76 -21.04
C ALA A 197 -6.28 -15.33 -22.45
N GLU A 198 -6.34 -14.43 -23.43
CA GLU A 198 -6.13 -14.78 -24.83
C GLU A 198 -4.64 -14.82 -25.10
N TYR A 199 -4.17 -15.86 -25.78
CA TYR A 199 -2.76 -15.98 -26.13
C TYR A 199 -2.56 -16.68 -27.46
N SER A 200 -1.45 -16.36 -28.09
CA SER A 200 -0.94 -17.04 -29.28
C SER A 200 0.56 -17.25 -29.15
N ALA A 201 1.05 -18.34 -29.72
CA ALA A 201 2.46 -18.71 -29.63
C ALA A 201 3.01 -19.09 -31.00
N VAL A 202 4.24 -18.66 -31.27
CA VAL A 202 4.89 -18.81 -32.57
C VAL A 202 6.33 -19.21 -32.37
N MET A 203 6.75 -20.28 -33.05
CA MET A 203 8.17 -20.61 -33.14
C MET A 203 8.85 -19.60 -34.05
N GLU A 204 9.65 -18.72 -33.48
CA GLU A 204 10.39 -17.69 -34.21
C GLU A 204 11.69 -18.24 -34.78
N ASP A 205 12.34 -19.15 -34.06
CA ASP A 205 13.65 -19.65 -34.45
C ASP A 205 13.97 -21.03 -33.91
N ARG A 206 14.84 -21.75 -34.62
CA ARG A 206 15.45 -23.00 -34.18
C ARG A 206 16.84 -23.15 -34.78
N PHE A 207 17.85 -23.23 -33.93
CA PHE A 207 19.26 -23.29 -34.34
C PHE A 207 20.10 -24.11 -33.37
N LYS A 208 21.37 -24.36 -33.71
CA LYS A 208 22.33 -25.07 -32.85
C LYS A 208 23.39 -24.12 -32.30
N VAL A 209 23.83 -24.38 -31.08
CA VAL A 209 25.00 -23.76 -30.46
C VAL A 209 25.85 -24.89 -29.91
N GLY A 210 26.99 -25.17 -30.54
CA GLY A 210 27.77 -26.38 -30.32
C GLY A 210 26.94 -27.65 -30.51
N LYS A 211 26.73 -28.39 -29.41
CA LYS A 211 25.91 -29.62 -29.39
C LYS A 211 24.46 -29.37 -28.97
N ASP A 212 24.16 -28.19 -28.44
CA ASP A 212 22.86 -27.85 -27.89
C ASP A 212 21.94 -27.31 -28.98
N SER A 213 20.67 -27.69 -28.92
CA SER A 213 19.61 -27.12 -29.74
C SER A 213 18.92 -25.99 -28.99
N CYS A 214 18.77 -24.84 -29.65
CA CYS A 214 18.04 -23.70 -29.12
C CYS A 214 16.73 -23.55 -29.90
N THR A 215 15.60 -23.47 -29.18
CA THR A 215 14.28 -23.21 -29.76
C THR A 215 13.73 -21.91 -29.19
N VAL A 216 13.37 -20.96 -30.04
CA VAL A 216 12.81 -19.67 -29.62
C VAL A 216 11.33 -19.62 -29.94
N LEU A 217 10.51 -19.42 -28.90
CA LEU A 217 9.07 -19.29 -28.99
C LEU A 217 8.67 -17.88 -28.56
N ARG A 218 8.02 -17.11 -29.44
CA ARG A 218 7.36 -15.87 -29.06
C ARG A 218 5.95 -16.18 -28.58
N ILE A 219 5.60 -15.65 -27.42
CA ILE A 219 4.28 -15.75 -26.82
C ILE A 219 3.71 -14.34 -26.78
N SER A 220 2.55 -14.16 -27.39
CA SER A 220 1.75 -12.95 -27.29
C SER A 220 0.53 -13.26 -26.43
N VAL A 221 0.28 -12.46 -25.40
CA VAL A 221 -0.77 -12.69 -24.41
C VAL A 221 -1.48 -11.37 -24.09
N ARG A 222 -2.81 -11.44 -23.91
CA ARG A 222 -3.67 -10.37 -23.44
C ARG A 222 -4.53 -10.92 -22.32
N ARG A 223 -4.53 -10.25 -21.16
CA ARG A 223 -5.36 -10.66 -20.02
C ARG A 223 -6.79 -10.14 -20.18
N ASN A 224 -7.74 -11.02 -19.88
CA ASN A 224 -9.14 -10.64 -19.73
C ASN A 224 -9.37 -10.28 -18.27
N TRP A 225 -9.97 -9.11 -18.03
CA TRP A 225 -10.31 -8.65 -16.69
C TRP A 225 -11.81 -8.63 -16.53
N ASN A 226 -12.31 -9.51 -15.68
CA ASN A 226 -13.67 -9.49 -15.18
C ASN A 226 -13.68 -9.01 -13.73
N ALA A 227 -14.80 -8.46 -13.26
CA ALA A 227 -14.90 -7.95 -11.90
C ALA A 227 -14.66 -9.05 -10.84
N GLU A 228 -15.06 -10.28 -11.11
CA GLU A 228 -15.04 -11.39 -10.14
C GLU A 228 -13.62 -11.89 -9.80
N ASN A 229 -12.70 -11.87 -10.77
CA ASN A 229 -11.33 -12.40 -10.62
C ASN A 229 -10.25 -11.32 -10.83
N CYS A 230 -10.62 -10.04 -10.81
CA CYS A 230 -9.68 -8.94 -11.01
C CYS A 230 -8.76 -8.77 -9.79
N THR A 231 -7.45 -8.79 -10.03
CA THR A 231 -6.47 -8.24 -9.08
C THR A 231 -6.49 -6.72 -9.19
N HIS A 232 -7.39 -6.07 -8.45
CA HIS A 232 -7.69 -4.65 -8.65
C HIS A 232 -6.47 -3.72 -8.56
N ASN A 233 -6.48 -2.68 -9.41
CA ASN A 233 -5.57 -1.56 -9.37
C ASN A 233 -6.39 -0.27 -9.32
N TRP A 234 -6.58 0.26 -8.11
CA TRP A 234 -7.51 1.35 -7.83
C TRP A 234 -6.89 2.72 -8.10
N GLU A 235 -7.71 3.65 -8.58
CA GLU A 235 -7.43 5.08 -8.60
C GLU A 235 -8.61 5.85 -8.03
N LEU A 236 -8.31 6.94 -7.32
CA LEU A 236 -9.31 7.89 -6.86
C LEU A 236 -9.87 8.64 -8.06
N ILE A 237 -11.20 8.61 -8.23
CA ILE A 237 -11.90 9.34 -9.30
C ILE A 237 -12.77 10.47 -8.78
N ILE A 238 -13.25 10.38 -7.53
CA ILE A 238 -13.99 11.45 -6.85
C ILE A 238 -13.39 11.62 -5.46
N ALA A 239 -12.74 12.75 -5.23
CA ALA A 239 -12.21 13.12 -3.93
C ALA A 239 -13.37 13.46 -2.97
N GLY A 240 -13.24 12.98 -1.74
CA GLY A 240 -14.20 13.22 -0.67
C GLY A 240 -13.75 14.37 0.21
N GLU A 241 -14.71 15.20 0.61
CA GLU A 241 -14.51 16.19 1.67
C GLU A 241 -15.17 15.65 2.95
N ASN A 242 -14.36 15.35 3.96
CA ASN A 242 -14.79 15.22 5.34
C ASN A 242 -14.48 16.52 6.10
N ASP A 243 -14.99 16.67 7.31
CA ASP A 243 -14.54 17.74 8.22
C ASP A 243 -14.22 17.17 9.62
N CYS A 244 -14.04 18.03 10.63
CA CYS A 244 -13.78 17.58 12.00
C CYS A 244 -14.97 16.80 12.59
N LEU A 245 -16.19 17.06 12.10
CA LEU A 245 -17.45 16.60 12.67
C LEU A 245 -18.25 15.67 11.76
N LYS A 246 -18.10 15.73 10.44
CA LYS A 246 -18.92 15.01 9.46
C LYS A 246 -18.09 14.09 8.60
N ASN A 247 -18.66 12.92 8.34
CA ASN A 247 -18.10 11.96 7.42
C ASN A 247 -18.21 12.50 5.97
N GLY A 248 -17.18 12.23 5.18
CA GLY A 248 -17.16 12.40 3.73
C GLY A 248 -17.30 11.07 3.00
N GLN A 249 -17.18 11.10 1.68
CA GLN A 249 -17.15 9.90 0.84
C GLN A 249 -16.17 10.07 -0.31
N GLU A 250 -15.42 9.02 -0.60
CA GLU A 250 -14.50 8.96 -1.73
C GLU A 250 -14.94 7.85 -2.68
N THR A 251 -14.79 8.06 -3.99
CA THR A 251 -15.07 7.01 -4.98
C THR A 251 -13.83 6.67 -5.77
N TYR A 252 -13.59 5.38 -5.91
CA TYR A 252 -12.43 4.78 -6.54
C TYR A 252 -12.86 3.91 -7.72
N CYS A 253 -12.07 3.90 -8.79
CA CYS A 253 -12.29 3.04 -9.94
C CYS A 253 -11.09 2.12 -10.17
N CYS A 254 -11.33 0.85 -10.49
CA CYS A 254 -10.28 -0.06 -10.89
C CYS A 254 -9.87 0.21 -12.35
N LYS A 255 -8.60 0.49 -12.60
CA LYS A 255 -8.03 0.71 -13.95
C LYS A 255 -8.21 -0.47 -14.90
N LYS A 256 -8.34 -1.69 -14.35
CA LYS A 256 -8.40 -2.95 -15.11
C LYS A 256 -9.83 -3.35 -15.49
N CYS A 257 -10.68 -3.54 -14.49
CA CYS A 257 -12.03 -4.08 -14.65
C CYS A 257 -13.12 -2.99 -14.59
N ARG A 258 -12.76 -1.73 -14.33
CA ARG A 258 -13.68 -0.58 -14.23
C ARG A 258 -14.74 -0.66 -13.11
N THR A 259 -14.61 -1.62 -12.21
CA THR A 259 -15.41 -1.65 -10.97
C THR A 259 -15.18 -0.36 -10.19
N GLU A 260 -16.25 0.23 -9.68
CA GLU A 260 -16.23 1.39 -8.80
C GLU A 260 -16.54 0.97 -7.37
N GLU A 261 -15.91 1.63 -6.40
CA GLU A 261 -16.12 1.44 -4.96
C GLU A 261 -16.22 2.81 -4.31
N THR A 262 -17.29 3.03 -3.54
CA THR A 262 -17.45 4.23 -2.71
C THR A 262 -17.20 3.85 -1.26
N VAL A 263 -16.30 4.57 -0.60
CA VAL A 263 -15.94 4.32 0.80
C VAL A 263 -16.26 5.56 1.64
N ILE A 264 -16.61 5.32 2.91
CA ILE A 264 -16.77 6.38 3.89
C ILE A 264 -15.39 6.94 4.22
N LEU A 265 -15.25 8.26 4.19
CA LEU A 265 -14.10 8.99 4.69
C LEU A 265 -14.48 9.53 6.09
N PRO A 266 -14.02 8.92 7.19
CA PRO A 266 -14.49 9.27 8.53
C PRO A 266 -14.19 10.72 8.89
N ALA A 267 -15.05 11.35 9.69
CA ALA A 267 -14.77 12.63 10.33
C ALA A 267 -13.43 12.54 11.10
N SER A 268 -12.55 13.53 10.94
CA SER A 268 -11.20 13.42 11.51
C SER A 268 -11.14 13.64 13.01
N GLY A 269 -12.20 14.18 13.61
CA GLY A 269 -12.15 14.75 14.95
C GLY A 269 -11.34 16.04 15.01
N HIS A 270 -11.45 16.74 16.14
CA HIS A 270 -10.58 17.86 16.47
C HIS A 270 -9.25 17.33 17.01
N TYR A 271 -8.13 17.84 16.51
CA TYR A 271 -6.79 17.57 17.04
C TYR A 271 -5.97 18.86 17.05
N ASP A 272 -5.06 18.95 18.03
CA ASP A 272 -4.19 20.09 18.32
C ASP A 272 -2.80 19.53 18.64
N SER A 273 -1.90 19.66 17.68
CA SER A 273 -0.55 19.09 17.76
C SER A 273 0.46 20.07 18.35
N ASP A 274 0.21 21.38 18.23
CA ASP A 274 1.12 22.43 18.70
C ASP A 274 0.79 22.95 20.11
N GLY A 275 -0.37 22.55 20.64
CA GLY A 275 -0.83 22.87 21.98
C GLY A 275 -1.34 24.31 22.12
N ASP A 276 -1.72 24.96 21.02
CA ASP A 276 -2.20 26.34 21.01
C ASP A 276 -3.69 26.47 21.36
N SER A 277 -4.35 25.34 21.67
CA SER A 277 -5.78 25.19 21.94
C SER A 277 -6.68 25.35 20.72
N LEU A 278 -6.15 25.52 19.51
CA LEU A 278 -6.89 25.58 18.27
C LEU A 278 -6.78 24.25 17.53
N CYS A 279 -7.89 23.81 16.95
CA CYS A 279 -7.83 22.64 16.09
C CYS A 279 -6.98 22.97 14.85
N ASP A 280 -5.98 22.15 14.56
CA ASP A 280 -5.07 22.32 13.42
C ASP A 280 -5.81 22.43 12.07
N ARG A 281 -6.97 21.79 11.97
CA ARG A 281 -7.79 21.72 10.76
C ARG A 281 -8.82 22.84 10.64
N CYS A 282 -9.65 23.04 11.67
CA CYS A 282 -10.78 23.99 11.60
C CYS A 282 -10.53 25.31 12.34
N LYS A 283 -9.43 25.40 13.09
CA LYS A 283 -9.02 26.58 13.89
C LYS A 283 -10.02 27.00 14.97
N LYS A 284 -11.00 26.16 15.30
CA LYS A 284 -11.88 26.33 16.47
C LYS A 284 -11.20 25.86 17.75
N ARG A 285 -11.59 26.45 18.88
CA ARG A 285 -11.28 25.93 20.21
C ARG A 285 -12.25 24.80 20.57
N ALA A 286 -11.78 23.56 20.51
CA ALA A 286 -12.59 22.36 20.80
C ALA A 286 -12.12 21.56 22.02
N PHE A 287 -10.99 21.96 22.63
CA PHE A 287 -10.37 21.24 23.74
C PHE A 287 -10.79 21.84 25.08
N PRO A 288 -11.20 21.02 26.06
CA PRO A 288 -11.52 21.50 27.40
C PRO A 288 -10.36 22.28 28.01
N ALA A 289 -10.69 23.40 28.65
CA ALA A 289 -9.73 24.24 29.36
C ALA A 289 -10.29 24.62 30.74
N GLN A 290 -9.42 24.61 31.74
CA GLN A 290 -9.68 24.96 33.14
C GLN A 290 -8.66 25.99 33.64
N ILE A 291 -8.93 26.56 34.81
CA ILE A 291 -8.00 27.48 35.48
C ILE A 291 -6.69 26.74 35.76
N GLY A 292 -5.57 27.37 35.41
CA GLY A 292 -4.23 26.79 35.53
C GLY A 292 -3.74 26.04 34.29
N ASP A 293 -4.60 25.71 33.33
CA ASP A 293 -4.17 25.07 32.08
C ASP A 293 -3.26 26.00 31.27
N ARG A 294 -2.33 25.39 30.52
CA ARG A 294 -1.34 26.09 29.70
C ARG A 294 -1.59 25.84 28.23
N ILE A 295 -1.47 26.89 27.42
CA ILE A 295 -1.40 26.82 25.96
C ILE A 295 -0.04 27.30 25.48
N ARG A 296 0.44 26.77 24.36
CA ARG A 296 1.72 27.15 23.75
C ARG A 296 1.45 27.87 22.45
N THR A 297 2.13 29.00 22.27
CA THR A 297 1.99 29.82 21.07
C THR A 297 3.37 30.19 20.57
N VAL A 298 3.45 30.56 19.29
CA VAL A 298 4.70 31.05 18.69
C VAL A 298 4.51 32.51 18.29
N LEU A 299 5.39 33.37 18.77
CA LEU A 299 5.50 34.76 18.35
C LEU A 299 6.62 34.91 17.31
N GLN A 300 6.30 35.44 16.15
CA GLN A 300 7.29 35.81 15.13
C GLN A 300 7.93 37.16 15.50
N THR A 301 9.23 37.18 15.74
CA THR A 301 10.01 38.41 16.00
C THR A 301 11.04 38.64 14.90
N GLU A 302 11.70 39.81 14.91
CA GLU A 302 12.80 40.08 13.97
C GLU A 302 14.01 39.13 14.16
N SER A 303 14.17 38.56 15.35
CA SER A 303 15.25 37.64 15.70
C SER A 303 14.90 36.16 15.51
N GLY A 304 13.66 35.85 15.11
CA GLY A 304 13.18 34.50 14.81
C GLY A 304 11.90 34.13 15.56
N GLU A 305 11.62 32.83 15.64
CA GLU A 305 10.46 32.30 16.36
C GLU A 305 10.71 32.26 17.87
N LYS A 306 9.77 32.80 18.65
CA LYS A 306 9.79 32.77 20.11
C LYS A 306 8.56 32.03 20.64
N GLU A 307 8.77 30.88 21.26
CA GLU A 307 7.70 30.16 21.98
C GLU A 307 7.29 30.96 23.22
N LEU A 308 5.97 31.07 23.43
CA LEU A 308 5.31 31.70 24.57
C LEU A 308 4.27 30.73 25.15
N VAL A 309 4.34 30.52 26.46
CA VAL A 309 3.40 29.72 27.22
C VAL A 309 2.43 30.66 27.94
N PHE A 310 1.13 30.44 27.74
CA PHE A 310 0.11 31.20 28.43
C PHE A 310 -0.65 30.32 29.42
N ARG A 311 -0.81 30.80 30.66
CA ARG A 311 -1.62 30.15 31.69
C ARG A 311 -3.00 30.77 31.78
N CYS A 312 -4.04 29.93 31.82
CA CYS A 312 -5.40 30.36 32.08
C CYS A 312 -5.58 30.83 33.53
N LEU A 313 -5.97 32.08 33.74
CA LEU A 313 -6.23 32.65 35.07
C LEU A 313 -7.73 32.84 35.35
N ASP A 314 -8.55 32.97 34.31
CA ASP A 314 -9.99 33.21 34.45
C ASP A 314 -10.75 32.53 33.31
N LEU A 315 -11.85 31.85 33.62
CA LEU A 315 -12.72 31.21 32.62
C LEU A 315 -13.74 32.17 32.00
N ASN A 316 -14.00 33.30 32.67
CA ASN A 316 -15.02 34.25 32.27
C ASN A 316 -14.62 35.67 32.69
N TYR A 317 -13.56 36.17 32.05
CA TYR A 317 -13.00 37.48 32.31
C TYR A 317 -14.09 38.54 32.29
N ARG A 318 -14.37 39.10 33.47
CA ARG A 318 -15.38 40.14 33.71
C ARG A 318 -16.79 39.83 33.17
N GLY A 319 -17.16 38.55 33.10
CA GLY A 319 -18.49 38.16 32.59
C GLY A 319 -18.63 38.22 31.07
N SER A 320 -17.54 38.36 30.31
CA SER A 320 -17.54 38.47 28.84
C SER A 320 -17.81 37.16 28.10
N GLY A 321 -17.69 36.01 28.77
CA GLY A 321 -17.67 34.68 28.17
C GLY A 321 -16.30 34.26 27.61
N ASN A 322 -15.30 35.14 27.71
CA ASN A 322 -13.93 34.88 27.26
C ASN A 322 -13.02 34.51 28.43
N MET A 323 -12.06 33.64 28.15
CA MET A 323 -11.06 33.16 29.10
C MET A 323 -9.81 34.04 29.06
N LEU A 324 -9.25 34.37 30.22
CA LEU A 324 -8.01 35.16 30.34
C LEU A 324 -6.80 34.25 30.45
N TYR A 325 -5.82 34.51 29.59
CA TYR A 325 -4.56 33.80 29.49
C TYR A 325 -3.41 34.77 29.68
N LEU A 326 -2.56 34.55 30.68
CA LEU A 326 -1.38 35.38 30.97
C LEU A 326 -0.10 34.67 30.54
N SER A 327 0.78 35.37 29.82
CA SER A 327 2.11 34.88 29.45
C SER A 327 2.91 34.48 30.70
N GLU A 328 3.49 33.29 30.74
CA GLU A 328 4.44 32.86 31.77
C GLU A 328 5.80 33.52 31.57
N GLU A 329 6.19 33.74 30.31
CA GLU A 329 7.40 34.46 29.96
C GLU A 329 7.23 35.97 30.16
N THR A 330 8.32 36.59 30.57
CA THR A 330 8.47 38.04 30.67
C THR A 330 9.22 38.53 29.43
N LEU A 331 8.60 39.41 28.64
CA LEU A 331 9.19 39.96 27.42
C LEU A 331 9.95 41.24 27.78
N GLY A 332 11.24 41.29 27.46
CA GLY A 332 12.08 42.48 27.64
C GLY A 332 12.06 43.41 26.42
N GLU A 333 12.78 44.54 26.54
CA GLU A 333 12.99 45.50 25.43
C GLU A 333 13.64 44.84 24.21
N ASP A 334 14.42 43.77 24.41
CA ASP A 334 15.02 42.98 23.34
C ASP A 334 13.98 42.28 22.44
N ILE A 335 12.77 42.03 22.97
CA ILE A 335 11.68 41.39 22.24
C ILE A 335 10.63 42.42 21.81
N THR A 336 10.25 43.34 22.69
CA THR A 336 9.21 44.34 22.38
C THR A 336 9.74 45.54 21.59
N GLY A 337 11.05 45.79 21.64
CA GLY A 337 11.70 46.99 21.11
C GLY A 337 11.34 48.30 21.83
N ILE A 338 10.47 48.24 22.85
CA ILE A 338 9.74 49.39 23.39
C ILE A 338 9.44 49.19 24.89
N CYS A 339 9.61 50.25 25.70
CA CYS A 339 9.19 50.35 27.10
C CYS A 339 8.30 51.58 27.33
N PHE A 340 7.85 51.83 28.57
CA PHE A 340 7.13 53.06 28.91
C PHE A 340 8.05 54.27 28.77
N THR A 341 7.72 55.19 27.85
CA THR A 341 8.44 56.46 27.67
C THR A 341 7.90 57.55 28.58
N GLU A 342 6.61 57.45 28.94
CA GLU A 342 5.88 58.34 29.85
C GLU A 342 4.97 57.50 30.74
N SER A 343 4.42 58.11 31.80
CA SER A 343 3.47 57.46 32.73
C SER A 343 2.06 57.39 32.15
N ASP A 344 1.94 56.90 30.93
CA ASP A 344 0.68 56.70 30.22
C ASP A 344 0.76 55.40 29.41
N TYR A 345 -0.06 54.41 29.78
CA TYR A 345 -0.16 53.17 29.00
C TYR A 345 -0.97 53.36 27.71
N ASN A 346 -2.03 54.17 27.74
CA ASN A 346 -2.99 54.27 26.64
C ASN A 346 -2.42 54.95 25.41
N GLY A 347 -1.55 55.95 25.62
CA GLY A 347 -0.76 56.60 24.59
C GLY A 347 0.62 55.95 24.37
N SER A 348 0.96 54.87 25.06
CA SER A 348 2.29 54.27 24.96
C SER A 348 2.51 53.54 23.62
N PRO A 349 3.74 53.58 23.06
CA PRO A 349 4.09 52.73 21.92
C PRO A 349 4.07 51.23 22.28
N LEU A 350 4.13 50.89 23.57
CA LEU A 350 4.03 49.50 24.03
C LEU A 350 2.61 48.94 23.82
N ARG A 351 1.58 49.73 24.08
CA ARG A 351 0.20 49.34 23.75
C ARG A 351 0.02 49.16 22.25
N GLU A 352 0.61 50.05 21.44
CA GLU A 352 0.58 49.94 19.99
C GLU A 352 1.25 48.65 19.49
N TYR A 353 2.43 48.31 20.04
CA TYR A 353 3.10 47.03 19.79
C TYR A 353 2.19 45.84 20.10
N PHE A 354 1.55 45.82 21.27
CA PHE A 354 0.69 44.69 21.65
C PHE A 354 -0.49 44.49 20.70
N ASN A 355 -1.08 45.58 20.21
CA ASN A 355 -2.31 45.54 19.43
C ASN A 355 -2.08 45.49 17.92
N LEU A 356 -0.87 45.74 17.45
CA LEU A 356 -0.50 45.66 16.04
C LEU A 356 0.55 44.56 15.80
N ALA A 357 1.76 44.72 16.33
CA ALA A 357 2.85 43.79 16.04
C ALA A 357 2.62 42.44 16.71
N PHE A 358 2.40 42.41 18.02
CA PHE A 358 2.20 41.17 18.77
C PHE A 358 0.93 40.43 18.34
N ALA A 359 -0.23 41.11 18.35
CA ALA A 359 -1.51 40.49 18.04
C ALA A 359 -1.59 39.90 16.61
N ASN A 360 -0.85 40.44 15.64
CA ASN A 360 -0.80 39.91 14.28
C ASN A 360 0.24 38.81 14.07
N ASN A 361 1.28 38.74 14.91
CA ASN A 361 2.43 37.84 14.71
C ASN A 361 2.48 36.64 15.67
N ILE A 362 1.49 36.50 16.55
CA ILE A 362 1.32 35.31 17.40
C ILE A 362 0.51 34.22 16.67
N SER A 363 0.86 32.94 16.85
CA SER A 363 0.16 31.82 16.21
C SER A 363 -1.36 31.80 16.49
N ALA A 364 -1.76 32.26 17.67
CA ALA A 364 -3.16 32.37 18.08
C ALA A 364 -3.89 33.63 17.57
N ALA A 365 -3.29 34.44 16.69
CA ALA A 365 -3.82 35.74 16.25
C ALA A 365 -5.29 35.69 15.81
N SER A 366 -5.67 34.66 15.03
CA SER A 366 -7.03 34.49 14.51
C SER A 366 -8.08 34.20 15.59
N ALA A 367 -7.66 33.76 16.77
CA ALA A 367 -8.52 33.39 17.88
C ALA A 367 -8.62 34.46 18.98
N LEU A 368 -7.76 35.49 18.94
CA LEU A 368 -7.74 36.57 19.91
C LEU A 368 -9.10 37.28 19.97
N GLN A 369 -9.58 37.49 21.19
CA GLN A 369 -10.81 38.23 21.46
C GLN A 369 -10.50 39.65 21.92
N PRO A 370 -11.37 40.63 21.59
CA PRO A 370 -11.20 41.99 22.06
C PRO A 370 -11.31 42.06 23.59
N ILE A 371 -10.43 42.85 24.17
CA ILE A 371 -10.31 43.15 25.59
C ILE A 371 -10.99 44.49 25.82
N ASP A 372 -12.17 44.46 26.44
CA ASP A 372 -12.86 45.66 26.89
C ASP A 372 -12.36 46.05 28.29
N ARG A 373 -11.69 47.21 28.36
CA ARG A 373 -11.17 47.75 29.61
C ARG A 373 -11.76 49.14 29.90
N PRO A 374 -12.18 49.41 31.14
CA PRO A 374 -12.77 50.69 31.52
C PRO A 374 -11.79 51.85 31.39
N ASP A 375 -10.49 51.56 31.48
CA ASP A 375 -9.37 52.47 31.36
C ASP A 375 -8.83 52.59 29.93
N ALA A 376 -9.48 52.05 28.89
CA ALA A 376 -8.92 51.99 27.52
C ALA A 376 -9.25 53.16 26.58
N ASP A 377 -9.87 54.24 27.09
CA ASP A 377 -10.32 55.41 26.32
C ASP A 377 -11.21 55.05 25.11
N GLY A 378 -12.05 54.03 25.25
CA GLY A 378 -13.01 53.59 24.23
C GLY A 378 -12.42 52.80 23.06
N ARG A 379 -11.17 52.33 23.17
CA ARG A 379 -10.54 51.44 22.19
C ARG A 379 -10.44 50.02 22.75
N ASN A 380 -10.66 49.02 21.89
CA ASN A 380 -10.44 47.63 22.25
C ASN A 380 -8.97 47.27 22.09
N ASP A 381 -8.45 46.52 23.05
CA ASP A 381 -7.14 45.87 22.93
C ASP A 381 -7.32 44.38 22.54
N TYR A 382 -6.28 43.69 22.08
CA TYR A 382 -6.22 42.26 21.79
C TYR A 382 -5.13 41.56 22.62
N ALA A 383 -4.16 42.33 23.11
CA ALA A 383 -3.23 41.96 24.16
C ALA A 383 -2.98 43.18 25.06
N ALA A 384 -2.87 42.96 26.36
CA ALA A 384 -2.65 44.04 27.34
C ALA A 384 -1.83 43.58 28.55
N LEU A 385 -1.36 44.51 29.37
CA LEU A 385 -0.76 44.21 30.69
C LEU A 385 -1.83 44.27 31.76
N LEU A 386 -1.75 43.45 32.80
CA LEU A 386 -2.68 43.50 33.94
C LEU A 386 -2.64 44.88 34.64
N SER A 387 -3.78 45.32 35.19
CA SER A 387 -3.79 46.41 36.17
C SER A 387 -3.38 45.90 37.54
N THR A 388 -3.10 46.80 38.47
CA THR A 388 -2.93 46.50 39.90
C THR A 388 -4.08 45.66 40.45
N ASP A 389 -5.33 46.08 40.21
CA ASP A 389 -6.51 45.40 40.73
C ASP A 389 -6.66 43.97 40.17
N GLU A 390 -6.30 43.77 38.90
CA GLU A 390 -6.32 42.44 38.27
C GLU A 390 -5.16 41.58 38.75
N TYR A 391 -3.96 42.15 38.88
CA TYR A 391 -2.82 41.44 39.42
C TYR A 391 -3.11 40.95 40.83
N GLU A 392 -3.64 41.80 41.70
CA GLU A 392 -4.04 41.42 43.07
C GLU A 392 -5.13 40.32 43.06
N ALA A 393 -6.11 40.41 42.15
CA ALA A 393 -7.17 39.40 42.04
C ALA A 393 -6.64 38.02 41.62
N TYR A 394 -5.56 37.97 40.84
CA TYR A 394 -4.98 36.72 40.32
C TYR A 394 -3.64 36.34 40.98
N ALA A 395 -3.16 37.08 41.98
CA ALA A 395 -1.80 36.98 42.51
C ALA A 395 -1.42 35.57 42.96
N GLU A 396 -2.35 34.81 43.57
CA GLU A 396 -2.10 33.43 44.01
C GLU A 396 -1.86 32.44 42.85
N MET A 397 -2.30 32.78 41.64
CA MET A 397 -2.16 31.95 40.44
C MET A 397 -0.98 32.38 39.55
N ILE A 398 -0.40 33.55 39.83
CA ILE A 398 0.74 34.09 39.09
C ILE A 398 2.02 33.63 39.79
N GLU A 399 2.81 32.81 39.11
CA GLU A 399 4.12 32.41 39.63
C GLU A 399 5.05 33.63 39.73
N ALA A 400 5.68 33.77 40.89
CA ALA A 400 6.75 34.74 41.15
C ALA A 400 7.93 34.47 40.20
N GLY A 401 8.57 35.53 39.69
CA GLY A 401 9.48 35.38 38.56
C GLY A 401 10.27 36.65 38.26
N ASN A 402 10.45 37.00 36.99
CA ASN A 402 11.13 38.24 36.64
C ASN A 402 10.24 39.44 36.93
N ALA A 403 10.88 40.57 37.28
CA ALA A 403 10.16 41.80 37.55
C ALA A 403 9.40 42.27 36.30
N CYS A 404 8.11 42.57 36.44
CA CYS A 404 7.26 42.90 35.30
C CYS A 404 6.37 44.13 35.53
N LEU A 405 6.14 44.91 34.48
CA LEU A 405 5.33 46.12 34.53
C LEU A 405 3.84 45.79 34.45
N LEU A 406 3.05 46.61 35.15
CA LEU A 406 1.60 46.65 35.06
C LEU A 406 1.16 47.89 34.27
N ARG A 407 -0.10 47.91 33.81
CA ARG A 407 -0.63 49.08 33.08
C ARG A 407 -1.04 50.25 33.98
N THR A 408 -1.20 50.03 35.29
CA THR A 408 -1.62 51.09 36.22
C THR A 408 -0.51 52.13 36.38
N VAL A 409 -0.87 53.41 36.37
CA VAL A 409 0.05 54.54 36.55
C VAL A 409 -0.40 55.41 37.73
N SER A 410 0.55 55.98 38.47
CA SER A 410 0.27 56.88 39.60
C SER A 410 1.41 57.87 39.82
N GLY A 411 1.08 59.16 39.98
CA GLY A 411 2.05 60.18 40.40
C GLY A 411 3.29 60.37 39.48
N GLY A 412 3.18 60.07 38.18
CA GLY A 412 4.33 60.11 37.26
C GLY A 412 5.22 58.86 37.29
N ALA A 413 4.71 57.75 37.85
CA ALA A 413 5.35 56.44 37.86
C ALA A 413 4.38 55.35 37.37
N VAL A 414 4.95 54.20 37.00
CA VAL A 414 4.23 53.00 36.54
C VAL A 414 4.33 51.93 37.63
N TYR A 415 3.26 51.18 37.88
CA TYR A 415 3.32 50.05 38.80
C TYR A 415 4.09 48.88 38.18
N ALA A 416 4.88 48.20 39.01
CA ALA A 416 5.58 46.99 38.66
C ALA A 416 5.45 45.95 39.77
N VAL A 417 5.70 44.71 39.42
CA VAL A 417 5.79 43.55 40.31
C VAL A 417 7.27 43.18 40.41
N ASP A 418 7.79 43.10 41.63
CA ASP A 418 9.15 42.63 41.90
C ASP A 418 9.27 41.09 41.76
N PRO A 419 10.48 40.52 41.78
CA PRO A 419 10.66 39.08 41.64
C PRO A 419 10.02 38.23 42.74
N GLU A 420 9.75 38.83 43.90
CA GLU A 420 9.08 38.22 45.04
C GLU A 420 7.55 38.33 44.97
N GLY A 421 7.01 38.99 43.93
CA GLY A 421 5.57 39.17 43.70
C GLY A 421 4.97 40.42 44.36
N GLY A 422 5.80 41.27 44.95
CA GLY A 422 5.42 42.53 45.61
C GLY A 422 5.20 43.68 44.63
N LEU A 423 4.22 44.54 44.93
CA LEU A 423 3.95 45.75 44.14
C LEU A 423 4.89 46.89 44.50
N CYS A 424 5.49 47.53 43.49
CA CYS A 424 6.31 48.73 43.63
C CYS A 424 5.97 49.78 42.55
N LEU A 425 6.41 51.02 42.78
CA LEU A 425 6.30 52.13 41.82
C LEU A 425 7.65 52.39 41.18
N VAL A 426 7.68 52.42 39.86
CA VAL A 426 8.89 52.61 39.05
C VAL A 426 8.74 53.88 38.22
N PRO A 427 9.70 54.83 38.28
CA PRO A 427 9.73 55.96 37.37
C PRO A 427 9.74 55.49 35.91
N ALA A 428 9.02 56.15 35.01
CA ALA A 428 8.95 55.71 33.60
C ALA A 428 10.34 55.57 32.93
N ALA A 429 11.30 56.43 33.30
CA ALA A 429 12.68 56.37 32.83
C ALA A 429 13.43 55.08 33.22
N GLU A 430 13.03 54.42 34.32
CA GLU A 430 13.64 53.19 34.85
C GLU A 430 12.88 51.93 34.40
N SER A 431 11.78 52.08 33.66
CA SER A 431 10.92 50.97 33.21
C SER A 431 11.65 49.96 32.32
N ARG A 432 12.74 50.34 31.67
CA ARG A 432 13.55 49.46 30.80
C ARG A 432 14.18 48.28 31.53
N ALA A 433 14.36 48.38 32.85
CA ALA A 433 14.89 47.28 33.66
C ALA A 433 13.84 46.18 33.94
N TYR A 434 12.57 46.44 33.60
CA TYR A 434 11.45 45.55 33.85
C TYR A 434 10.92 45.03 32.51
N GLY A 435 10.56 43.75 32.48
CA GLY A 435 9.87 43.21 31.32
C GLY A 435 8.36 43.35 31.42
N VAL A 436 7.66 42.73 30.50
CA VAL A 436 6.20 42.80 30.39
C VAL A 436 5.62 41.42 30.18
N ARG A 437 4.45 41.16 30.78
CA ARG A 437 3.71 39.90 30.61
C ARG A 437 2.36 40.22 29.97
N PRO A 438 2.21 40.06 28.65
CA PRO A 438 0.91 40.26 28.02
C PRO A 438 -0.08 39.20 28.51
N PHE A 439 -1.33 39.63 28.70
CA PHE A 439 -2.46 38.73 28.72
C PHE A 439 -3.28 38.88 27.44
N ILE A 440 -3.92 37.78 27.05
CA ILE A 440 -4.79 37.68 25.89
C ILE A 440 -6.14 37.08 26.33
N LEU A 441 -7.17 37.31 25.51
CA LEU A 441 -8.48 36.68 25.70
C LEU A 441 -8.77 35.70 24.57
N LEU A 442 -9.30 34.53 24.91
CA LEU A 442 -9.78 33.52 23.97
C LEU A 442 -11.23 33.14 24.30
N LYS A 443 -12.04 32.78 23.29
CA LYS A 443 -13.42 32.30 23.55
C LYS A 443 -13.41 31.01 24.35
N SER A 444 -14.42 30.77 25.18
CA SER A 444 -14.60 29.44 25.79
C SER A 444 -14.66 28.33 24.73
N PRO A 445 -14.03 27.16 24.95
CA PRO A 445 -14.01 26.07 23.98
C PRO A 445 -15.38 25.39 23.81
N GLU A 446 -15.70 24.97 22.59
CA GLU A 446 -16.89 24.17 22.25
C GLU A 446 -16.58 22.68 22.39
N THR A 447 -16.69 22.14 23.61
CA THR A 447 -16.21 20.79 23.97
C THR A 447 -17.25 19.67 23.82
N GLY A 448 -18.49 20.03 23.49
CA GLY A 448 -19.60 19.08 23.32
C GLY A 448 -19.75 18.52 21.91
N GLU A 449 -19.02 19.07 20.94
CA GLU A 449 -19.06 18.59 19.56
C GLU A 449 -18.39 17.20 19.48
N LYS A 450 -19.12 16.21 18.99
CA LYS A 450 -18.58 14.87 18.71
C LYS A 450 -18.54 14.66 17.21
N ALA A 451 -17.43 14.11 16.74
CA ALA A 451 -17.31 13.65 15.36
C ALA A 451 -18.37 12.60 15.07
N GLU A 452 -18.94 12.66 13.86
CA GLU A 452 -19.89 11.68 13.37
C GLU A 452 -19.27 10.28 13.46
N LEU A 453 -19.97 9.43 14.17
CA LEU A 453 -19.55 8.08 14.46
C LEU A 453 -19.57 7.24 13.18
N SER A 454 -18.48 6.54 12.90
CA SER A 454 -18.44 5.52 11.86
C SER A 454 -18.74 4.16 12.51
N ASN A 455 -19.93 3.63 12.25
CA ASN A 455 -20.35 2.30 12.69
C ASN A 455 -19.96 1.27 11.63
N TRP A 456 -18.81 0.63 11.78
CA TRP A 456 -18.29 -0.33 10.80
C TRP A 456 -18.97 -1.68 10.93
N LYS A 457 -19.35 -2.24 9.78
CA LYS A 457 -19.94 -3.58 9.63
C LYS A 457 -19.04 -4.52 8.86
N THR A 458 -19.12 -5.81 9.18
CA THR A 458 -18.42 -6.87 8.44
C THR A 458 -18.79 -6.76 6.95
N GLY A 459 -17.79 -6.67 6.09
CA GLY A 459 -17.97 -6.43 4.66
C GLY A 459 -17.79 -4.98 4.22
N ASP A 460 -17.82 -4.00 5.14
CA ASP A 460 -17.52 -2.61 4.82
C ASP A 460 -16.11 -2.47 4.24
N ILE A 461 -15.97 -1.50 3.34
CA ILE A 461 -14.75 -1.31 2.56
C ILE A 461 -14.07 -0.01 2.93
N GLN A 462 -12.74 -0.06 2.98
CA GLN A 462 -11.86 1.09 3.11
C GLN A 462 -10.73 1.00 2.09
N MET A 463 -10.35 2.14 1.51
CA MET A 463 -9.21 2.24 0.60
C MET A 463 -8.04 2.89 1.31
N ARG A 464 -6.84 2.31 1.18
CA ARG A 464 -5.63 2.82 1.81
C ARG A 464 -4.45 2.76 0.87
N GLN A 465 -3.71 3.85 0.81
CA GLN A 465 -2.44 3.89 0.10
C GLN A 465 -1.35 3.24 0.96
N ILE A 466 -0.62 2.28 0.39
CA ILE A 466 0.58 1.71 0.97
C ILE A 466 1.69 1.86 -0.07
N GLY A 467 2.70 2.67 0.26
CA GLY A 467 3.71 3.10 -0.69
C GLY A 467 3.09 3.94 -1.80
N GLN A 468 3.25 3.51 -3.06
CA GLN A 468 2.70 4.21 -4.24
C GLN A 468 1.37 3.63 -4.75
N LYS A 469 0.81 2.61 -4.08
CA LYS A 469 -0.37 1.88 -4.56
C LYS A 469 -1.53 1.96 -3.58
N LEU A 470 -2.74 2.10 -4.13
CA LEU A 470 -4.00 2.01 -3.39
C LEU A 470 -4.44 0.55 -3.26
N TYR A 471 -4.72 0.15 -2.02
CA TYR A 471 -5.19 -1.18 -1.64
C TYR A 471 -6.58 -1.09 -1.03
N ARG A 472 -7.41 -2.07 -1.38
CA ARG A 472 -8.74 -2.24 -0.79
C ARG A 472 -8.63 -3.11 0.46
N PHE A 473 -9.31 -2.70 1.51
CA PHE A 473 -9.43 -3.41 2.77
C PHE A 473 -10.91 -3.65 3.09
N ARG A 474 -11.19 -4.79 3.70
CA ARG A 474 -12.53 -5.21 4.08
C ARG A 474 -12.60 -5.44 5.59
N CYS A 475 -13.65 -4.96 6.22
CA CYS A 475 -13.94 -5.25 7.62
C CYS A 475 -14.24 -6.74 7.79
N VAL A 476 -13.47 -7.42 8.64
CA VAL A 476 -13.58 -8.86 8.94
C VAL A 476 -14.01 -9.14 10.38
N ASP A 477 -13.93 -8.15 11.26
CA ASP A 477 -14.43 -8.20 12.63
C ASP A 477 -14.91 -6.80 13.04
N GLU A 478 -16.12 -6.69 13.58
CA GLU A 478 -16.70 -5.42 14.07
C GLU A 478 -16.31 -5.12 15.52
N ASP A 479 -15.81 -6.12 16.24
CA ASP A 479 -15.49 -6.07 17.67
C ASP A 479 -14.13 -6.73 17.94
N TYR A 480 -13.13 -6.28 17.19
CA TYR A 480 -11.73 -6.59 17.41
C TYR A 480 -11.26 -5.94 18.70
N SER A 481 -10.98 -6.78 19.70
CA SER A 481 -10.27 -6.39 20.92
C SER A 481 -8.80 -6.76 20.78
N ASP A 482 -7.90 -5.81 21.07
CA ASP A 482 -6.53 -6.20 21.36
C ASP A 482 -6.50 -7.06 22.64
N ASN A 483 -5.50 -7.92 22.80
CA ASN A 483 -5.48 -8.95 23.84
C ASN A 483 -5.33 -8.38 25.28
N LEU A 484 -5.36 -7.05 25.48
CA LEU A 484 -4.86 -6.40 26.69
C LEU A 484 -5.75 -5.29 27.24
N ASP A 485 -6.58 -4.64 26.42
CA ASP A 485 -7.55 -3.67 26.89
C ASP A 485 -8.94 -3.96 26.31
N GLY A 486 -9.77 -4.66 27.09
CA GLY A 486 -11.21 -4.83 26.82
C GLY A 486 -12.03 -3.54 26.92
N ARG A 487 -11.40 -2.38 26.69
CA ARG A 487 -11.97 -1.03 26.84
C ARG A 487 -12.26 -0.35 25.51
N ARG A 488 -11.80 -0.87 24.37
CA ARG A 488 -12.06 -0.26 23.07
C ARG A 488 -12.53 -1.31 22.07
N SER A 489 -13.81 -1.24 21.71
CA SER A 489 -14.33 -1.95 20.55
C SER A 489 -13.72 -1.30 19.30
N ALA A 490 -13.11 -2.10 18.42
CA ALA A 490 -12.56 -1.62 17.16
C ALA A 490 -12.98 -2.56 16.03
N ALA A 491 -13.06 -2.04 14.81
CA ALA A 491 -13.29 -2.85 13.63
C ALA A 491 -11.96 -3.23 12.97
N LEU A 492 -11.73 -4.52 12.70
CA LEU A 492 -10.56 -5.03 12.02
C LEU A 492 -10.79 -5.06 10.51
N PHE A 493 -9.93 -4.39 9.77
CA PHE A 493 -9.90 -4.36 8.32
C PHE A 493 -8.71 -5.16 7.79
N LEU A 494 -8.96 -6.14 6.92
CA LEU A 494 -7.95 -6.97 6.29
C LEU A 494 -7.80 -6.60 4.80
N CYS A 495 -6.58 -6.55 4.29
CA CYS A 495 -6.33 -6.27 2.88
C CYS A 495 -6.96 -7.36 1.99
N ASP A 496 -7.65 -6.95 0.93
CA ASP A 496 -8.31 -7.83 -0.05
C ASP A 496 -7.34 -8.39 -1.11
N SER A 497 -6.05 -8.16 -0.96
CA SER A 497 -5.00 -8.65 -1.87
C SER A 497 -3.70 -8.94 -1.12
N VAL A 498 -2.85 -9.78 -1.72
CA VAL A 498 -1.50 -9.99 -1.24
C VAL A 498 -0.57 -8.98 -1.90
N ILE A 499 0.09 -8.16 -1.08
CA ILE A 499 1.19 -7.30 -1.50
C ILE A 499 2.37 -8.23 -1.82
N ARG A 500 2.82 -8.22 -3.07
CA ARG A 500 3.88 -9.13 -3.53
C ARG A 500 5.23 -8.73 -2.94
N ALA A 501 6.11 -9.70 -2.73
CA ALA A 501 7.46 -9.47 -2.21
C ALA A 501 8.28 -8.50 -3.08
N ASP A 502 8.01 -8.42 -4.38
CA ASP A 502 8.74 -7.57 -5.34
C ASP A 502 8.23 -6.11 -5.42
N THR A 503 7.25 -5.70 -4.60
CA THR A 503 6.54 -4.40 -4.73
C THR A 503 7.37 -3.16 -4.30
N CYS A 504 8.68 -3.26 -4.03
CA CYS A 504 9.42 -2.13 -3.43
C CYS A 504 9.78 -1.02 -4.43
N SER A 505 9.12 0.13 -4.31
CA SER A 505 9.34 1.35 -5.08
C SER A 505 10.40 2.25 -4.44
N SER A 506 11.68 1.93 -4.58
CA SER A 506 12.78 2.92 -4.50
C SER A 506 14.10 2.30 -4.94
N MET A 507 14.45 2.49 -6.22
CA MET A 507 15.82 2.48 -6.82
C MET A 507 16.87 1.43 -6.39
N ALA A 508 16.50 0.36 -5.69
CA ALA A 508 17.33 -0.81 -5.48
C ALA A 508 16.41 -2.00 -5.22
N LEU A 509 16.29 -2.89 -6.20
CA LEU A 509 15.59 -4.17 -6.07
C LEU A 509 16.14 -4.94 -4.85
N LYS A 510 15.44 -4.85 -3.72
CA LYS A 510 15.45 -5.87 -2.69
C LYS A 510 14.01 -6.32 -2.51
N GLU A 511 13.72 -7.50 -3.07
CA GLU A 511 12.51 -8.24 -2.77
C GLU A 511 12.35 -8.32 -1.23
N ILE A 512 11.16 -8.00 -0.75
CA ILE A 512 10.81 -7.94 0.66
C ILE A 512 10.68 -9.37 1.17
N SER A 513 11.55 -9.75 2.10
CA SER A 513 11.42 -10.95 2.92
C SER A 513 11.05 -10.57 4.36
N PHE A 514 10.72 -11.56 5.19
CA PHE A 514 10.44 -11.31 6.62
C PHE A 514 11.63 -10.66 7.32
N GLY A 515 12.81 -11.24 7.15
CA GLY A 515 14.03 -10.75 7.80
C GLY A 515 15.11 -11.82 7.89
N PRO A 516 16.18 -11.55 8.67
CA PRO A 516 17.20 -12.55 8.95
C PRO A 516 16.72 -13.67 9.90
N ASP A 517 15.68 -13.39 10.68
CA ASP A 517 15.05 -14.31 11.64
C ASP A 517 13.52 -14.10 11.66
N ASN A 518 12.83 -14.82 12.54
CA ASN A 518 11.38 -14.80 12.70
C ASN A 518 10.87 -13.78 13.75
N ASN A 519 11.71 -12.83 14.19
CA ASN A 519 11.30 -11.79 15.13
C ASN A 519 10.54 -10.67 14.42
N TYR A 520 9.22 -10.61 14.60
CA TYR A 520 8.39 -9.59 13.97
C TYR A 520 8.78 -8.16 14.39
N LYS A 521 9.22 -7.96 15.64
CA LYS A 521 9.57 -6.64 16.21
C LYS A 521 10.66 -5.94 15.42
N SER A 522 11.66 -6.69 14.95
CA SER A 522 12.81 -6.24 14.16
C SER A 522 12.73 -6.68 12.69
N SER A 523 11.57 -7.17 12.25
CA SER A 523 11.40 -7.67 10.88
C SER A 523 11.44 -6.53 9.85
N ARG A 524 11.94 -6.85 8.66
CA ARG A 524 11.94 -5.93 7.51
C ARG A 524 10.51 -5.62 7.05
N ILE A 525 9.59 -6.57 7.23
CA ILE A 525 8.17 -6.40 6.91
C ILE A 525 7.53 -5.32 7.79
N ARG A 526 7.73 -5.40 9.11
CA ARG A 526 7.19 -4.42 10.04
C ARG A 526 7.75 -3.03 9.76
N GLU A 527 9.06 -2.93 9.55
CA GLU A 527 9.73 -1.69 9.16
C GLU A 527 9.13 -1.12 7.86
N TRP A 528 8.95 -1.96 6.83
CA TRP A 528 8.39 -1.54 5.55
C TRP A 528 6.94 -1.07 5.68
N LEU A 529 6.09 -1.78 6.43
CA LEU A 529 4.70 -1.38 6.68
C LEU A 529 4.64 -0.04 7.43
N ALA A 530 5.53 0.17 8.40
CA ALA A 530 5.62 1.43 9.14
C ALA A 530 6.02 2.60 8.21
N GLN A 531 7.06 2.42 7.39
CA GLN A 531 7.53 3.45 6.46
C GLN A 531 6.50 3.78 5.37
N ASN A 532 5.77 2.78 4.87
CA ASN A 532 4.84 2.92 3.75
C ASN A 532 3.41 3.31 4.16
N SER A 533 3.18 3.56 5.46
CA SER A 533 1.88 4.00 6.00
C SER A 533 1.87 5.43 6.52
N VAL A 534 2.99 6.15 6.51
CA VAL A 534 3.11 7.50 7.10
C VAL A 534 2.31 8.57 6.34
N ASN A 535 2.15 8.45 5.02
CA ASN A 535 1.54 9.48 4.17
C ASN A 535 0.10 9.19 3.72
N SER A 536 -0.42 8.02 4.07
CA SER A 536 -1.84 7.71 3.92
C SER A 536 -2.61 8.54 4.94
N SER A 537 -3.80 9.01 4.57
CA SER A 537 -4.77 9.80 5.37
C SER A 537 -5.27 9.10 6.66
N PHE A 538 -4.50 8.15 7.18
CA PHE A 538 -4.66 7.45 8.44
C PHE A 538 -4.56 8.42 9.62
N ASN A 539 -5.69 8.92 10.08
CA ASN A 539 -5.86 9.22 11.50
C ASN A 539 -6.14 7.89 12.25
N LEU A 540 -5.27 6.89 12.09
CA LEU A 540 -5.35 5.62 12.82
C LEU A 540 -4.48 5.70 14.06
N GLU A 541 -5.11 5.55 15.22
CA GLU A 541 -4.39 5.30 16.46
C GLU A 541 -3.65 3.95 16.36
N PRO A 542 -2.39 3.86 16.80
CA PRO A 542 -1.68 2.58 16.89
C PRO A 542 -2.43 1.60 17.81
N VAL A 543 -2.54 0.33 17.40
CA VAL A 543 -3.11 -0.73 18.23
C VAL A 543 -2.03 -1.69 18.73
N LEU A 544 -2.27 -2.32 19.87
CA LEU A 544 -1.32 -3.23 20.48
C LEU A 544 -1.38 -4.61 19.79
N ILE A 545 -0.31 -4.99 19.12
CA ILE A 545 -0.25 -6.18 18.25
C ILE A 545 0.69 -7.27 18.78
N GLY A 546 1.25 -7.07 19.97
CA GLY A 546 2.14 -8.02 20.63
C GLY A 546 1.51 -9.41 20.73
N ILE A 547 2.32 -10.44 20.48
CA ILE A 547 1.93 -11.83 20.65
C ILE A 547 2.72 -12.44 21.80
N ASN A 548 2.09 -13.34 22.54
CA ASN A 548 2.70 -14.00 23.69
C ASN A 548 2.98 -15.48 23.41
N THR A 549 2.65 -15.96 22.21
CA THR A 549 2.71 -17.39 21.87
C THR A 549 3.45 -17.61 20.55
N ALA A 550 4.38 -18.56 20.57
CA ALA A 550 4.99 -19.17 19.40
C ALA A 550 4.43 -20.58 19.23
N TYR A 551 4.62 -21.19 18.05
CA TYR A 551 4.08 -22.53 17.80
C TYR A 551 5.11 -23.47 17.18
N THR A 552 4.96 -24.77 17.44
CA THR A 552 5.51 -25.83 16.58
C THR A 552 4.38 -26.55 15.83
N GLY A 553 4.73 -27.21 14.72
CA GLY A 553 3.77 -27.94 13.88
C GLY A 553 3.23 -27.12 12.70
N GLY A 554 2.07 -27.53 12.20
CA GLY A 554 1.45 -26.96 11.01
C GLY A 554 0.12 -27.64 10.72
N THR A 555 -0.78 -26.92 10.08
CA THR A 555 -2.09 -27.47 9.68
C THR A 555 -1.97 -28.33 8.43
N ALA A 556 -2.90 -29.28 8.25
CA ALA A 556 -2.88 -30.19 7.12
C ALA A 556 -3.14 -29.47 5.78
N ALA A 557 -2.38 -29.83 4.75
CA ALA A 557 -2.56 -29.32 3.39
C ALA A 557 -3.97 -29.61 2.84
N GLY A 558 -4.51 -28.66 2.08
CA GLY A 558 -5.82 -28.74 1.43
C GLY A 558 -7.01 -28.49 2.35
N THR A 559 -6.80 -28.15 3.62
CA THR A 559 -7.89 -27.94 4.58
C THR A 559 -8.58 -26.58 4.43
N MET A 560 -7.91 -25.56 3.89
CA MET A 560 -8.51 -24.27 3.55
C MET A 560 -9.28 -23.63 4.72
N GLU A 561 -10.60 -23.50 4.67
CA GLU A 561 -11.40 -22.93 5.79
C GLU A 561 -11.54 -23.90 6.98
N GLN A 562 -11.21 -25.17 6.79
CA GLN A 562 -11.31 -26.25 7.77
C GLN A 562 -9.99 -26.49 8.53
N LEU A 563 -9.16 -25.44 8.69
CA LEU A 563 -7.91 -25.52 9.45
C LEU A 563 -8.15 -26.11 10.84
N ASP A 564 -7.36 -27.11 11.18
CA ASP A 564 -7.34 -27.71 12.50
C ASP A 564 -6.18 -27.13 13.32
N GLY A 565 -6.50 -26.18 14.19
CA GLY A 565 -5.54 -25.55 15.09
C GLY A 565 -4.94 -26.51 16.13
N SER A 566 -5.51 -27.70 16.35
CA SER A 566 -4.96 -28.67 17.30
C SER A 566 -3.62 -29.27 16.87
N LEU A 567 -3.27 -29.14 15.59
CA LEU A 567 -1.98 -29.54 15.04
C LEU A 567 -0.86 -28.50 15.27
N LEU A 568 -1.20 -27.36 15.86
CA LEU A 568 -0.28 -26.30 16.24
C LEU A 568 -0.09 -26.35 17.76
N ALA A 569 1.10 -26.74 18.21
CA ALA A 569 1.43 -26.81 19.62
C ALA A 569 1.91 -25.43 20.12
N PRO A 570 1.20 -24.77 21.05
CA PRO A 570 1.55 -23.44 21.54
C PRO A 570 2.68 -23.49 22.58
N HIS A 571 3.52 -22.45 22.58
CA HIS A 571 4.61 -22.22 23.53
C HIS A 571 4.60 -20.76 23.95
N ASP A 572 4.60 -20.51 25.26
CA ASP A 572 4.65 -19.14 25.80
C ASP A 572 6.03 -18.52 25.58
N ILE A 573 6.04 -17.31 25.01
CA ILE A 573 7.25 -16.52 24.78
C ILE A 573 7.25 -15.20 25.56
N GLY A 574 6.25 -15.03 26.43
CA GLY A 574 6.11 -13.85 27.29
C GLY A 574 5.54 -12.63 26.58
N PHE A 575 5.23 -11.61 27.39
CA PHE A 575 4.58 -10.39 26.95
C PHE A 575 5.47 -9.53 26.04
N GLN A 576 4.89 -9.04 24.94
CA GLN A 576 5.56 -8.13 24.01
C GLN A 576 4.81 -6.81 23.87
N LEU A 577 5.44 -5.70 24.29
CA LEU A 577 4.90 -4.36 24.04
C LEU A 577 5.25 -3.92 22.62
N MET A 578 4.25 -3.88 21.73
CA MET A 578 4.41 -3.48 20.34
C MET A 578 3.10 -2.90 19.78
N GLN A 579 3.14 -1.65 19.33
CA GLN A 579 1.99 -0.97 18.72
C GLN A 579 2.30 -0.59 17.29
N ASP A 580 1.36 -0.84 16.38
CA ASP A 580 1.48 -0.48 14.96
C ASP A 580 0.11 -0.08 14.39
N ARG A 581 0.12 0.67 13.28
CA ARG A 581 -1.09 1.07 12.53
C ARG A 581 -1.50 0.05 11.47
N LEU A 582 -0.51 -0.63 10.88
CA LEU A 582 -0.68 -1.76 9.96
C LEU A 582 0.14 -2.93 10.47
N PHE A 583 -0.42 -4.13 10.40
CA PHE A 583 0.25 -5.33 10.91
C PHE A 583 -0.17 -6.59 10.14
N CYS A 584 0.69 -7.61 10.13
CA CYS A 584 0.31 -8.94 9.62
C CYS A 584 -0.43 -9.71 10.72
N LEU A 585 -1.45 -10.50 10.37
CA LEU A 585 -2.19 -11.31 11.35
C LEU A 585 -1.28 -12.29 12.12
N SER A 586 -1.66 -12.65 13.34
CA SER A 586 -1.04 -13.77 14.07
C SER A 586 -1.66 -15.10 13.64
N VAL A 587 -1.07 -16.22 14.09
CA VAL A 587 -1.67 -17.56 13.90
C VAL A 587 -3.03 -17.67 14.58
N GLU A 588 -3.20 -17.12 15.78
CA GLU A 588 -4.47 -17.10 16.52
C GLU A 588 -5.54 -16.32 15.76
N GLU A 589 -5.20 -15.13 15.26
CA GLU A 589 -6.09 -14.33 14.42
C GLU A 589 -6.39 -15.04 13.10
N ALA A 590 -5.39 -15.67 12.47
CA ALA A 590 -5.61 -16.42 11.24
C ALA A 590 -6.58 -17.59 11.46
N LEU A 591 -6.48 -18.31 12.59
CA LEU A 591 -7.42 -19.37 12.95
C LEU A 591 -8.82 -18.83 13.28
N ARG A 592 -8.91 -17.67 13.95
CA ARG A 592 -10.17 -16.96 14.23
C ARG A 592 -10.87 -16.55 12.92
N TYR A 593 -10.14 -15.99 11.97
CA TYR A 593 -10.64 -15.49 10.69
C TYR A 593 -10.39 -16.44 9.51
N ARG A 594 -10.32 -17.76 9.75
CA ARG A 594 -9.94 -18.78 8.76
C ARG A 594 -10.74 -18.78 7.45
N LYS A 595 -11.96 -18.24 7.45
CA LYS A 595 -12.79 -18.06 6.25
C LYS A 595 -12.27 -16.97 5.32
N GLU A 596 -11.71 -15.90 5.89
CA GLU A 596 -11.26 -14.73 5.15
C GLU A 596 -9.87 -14.91 4.55
N LEU A 597 -9.09 -15.89 5.02
CA LEU A 597 -7.73 -16.16 4.55
C LEU A 597 -7.63 -16.49 3.05
N TRP A 598 -8.71 -16.99 2.46
CA TRP A 598 -8.75 -17.49 1.08
C TRP A 598 -9.60 -16.65 0.13
N ARG A 599 -10.21 -15.58 0.65
CA ARG A 599 -11.12 -14.70 -0.09
C ARG A 599 -10.41 -13.39 -0.40
N PHE A 600 -10.37 -13.06 -1.67
CA PHE A 600 -9.72 -11.87 -2.20
C PHE A 600 -10.72 -11.12 -3.06
N GLY A 601 -11.47 -10.23 -2.43
CA GLY A 601 -12.49 -9.43 -3.10
C GLY A 601 -13.74 -10.12 -3.58
N SER A 602 -13.82 -11.43 -3.42
CA SER A 602 -15.01 -12.23 -3.65
C SER A 602 -15.66 -12.63 -2.32
N GLN A 603 -16.87 -13.17 -2.40
CA GLN A 603 -17.52 -13.90 -1.29
C GLN A 603 -17.11 -15.38 -1.27
N GLN A 604 -16.46 -15.86 -2.33
CA GLN A 604 -15.99 -17.23 -2.48
C GLN A 604 -14.46 -17.31 -2.42
N ASN A 605 -13.93 -18.49 -2.11
CA ASN A 605 -12.50 -18.73 -2.07
C ASN A 605 -11.91 -18.65 -3.48
N ASN A 606 -10.91 -17.79 -3.64
CA ASN A 606 -10.27 -17.53 -4.92
C ASN A 606 -8.75 -17.29 -4.76
N PRO A 607 -8.00 -18.14 -3.99
CA PRO A 607 -6.57 -17.92 -3.75
C PRO A 607 -5.73 -17.87 -5.03
N ALA A 608 -6.15 -18.61 -6.07
CA ALA A 608 -5.47 -18.66 -7.36
C ALA A 608 -5.28 -17.28 -8.02
N VAL A 609 -6.15 -16.30 -7.74
CA VAL A 609 -6.01 -14.95 -8.31
C VAL A 609 -4.83 -14.17 -7.72
N GLN A 610 -4.33 -14.58 -6.55
CA GLN A 610 -3.20 -13.95 -5.87
C GLN A 610 -1.88 -14.68 -6.11
N ILE A 611 -1.90 -15.97 -6.49
CA ILE A 611 -0.69 -16.79 -6.57
C ILE A 611 0.22 -16.29 -7.69
N SER A 612 1.41 -15.88 -7.30
CA SER A 612 2.55 -15.63 -8.18
C SER A 612 3.82 -16.14 -7.51
N PRO A 613 4.97 -16.18 -8.18
CA PRO A 613 6.21 -16.58 -7.53
C PRO A 613 6.65 -15.68 -6.37
N TYR A 614 6.07 -14.48 -6.22
CA TYR A 614 6.31 -13.53 -5.13
C TYR A 614 5.12 -13.40 -4.15
N SER A 615 4.10 -14.25 -4.30
CA SER A 615 2.86 -14.25 -3.50
C SER A 615 2.21 -15.64 -3.48
N GLN A 616 3.02 -16.70 -3.33
CA GLN A 616 2.52 -18.07 -3.12
C GLN A 616 1.77 -18.21 -1.80
N GLY A 617 1.98 -17.27 -0.90
CA GLY A 617 1.30 -17.12 0.36
C GLY A 617 1.56 -15.74 0.93
N TYR A 618 1.24 -15.55 2.21
CA TYR A 618 1.61 -14.35 2.94
C TYR A 618 2.03 -14.66 4.37
N TYR A 619 2.96 -13.86 4.88
CA TYR A 619 3.51 -14.02 6.21
C TYR A 619 2.49 -13.72 7.31
N LEU A 620 2.58 -14.46 8.41
CA LEU A 620 1.96 -14.15 9.70
C LEU A 620 3.05 -13.60 10.64
N ARG A 621 2.65 -12.84 11.67
CA ARG A 621 3.60 -12.27 12.63
C ARG A 621 4.09 -13.25 13.70
N THR A 622 3.64 -14.50 13.65
CA THR A 622 3.94 -15.52 14.67
C THR A 622 5.21 -16.31 14.36
N PRO A 623 6.20 -16.37 15.28
CA PRO A 623 7.43 -17.12 15.08
C PRO A 623 7.20 -18.63 15.21
N TYR A 624 8.01 -19.41 14.50
CA TYR A 624 8.21 -20.82 14.81
C TYR A 624 9.02 -20.95 16.11
N TYR A 625 8.54 -21.79 17.03
CA TYR A 625 9.22 -22.02 18.30
C TYR A 625 10.44 -22.93 18.13
N ALA A 626 11.60 -22.45 18.57
CA ALA A 626 12.84 -23.21 18.61
C ALA A 626 13.59 -22.92 19.92
N GLU A 627 14.31 -23.92 20.42
CA GLU A 627 15.10 -23.84 21.65
C GLU A 627 16.60 -23.97 21.37
N ASP A 628 17.40 -23.17 22.08
CA ASP A 628 18.86 -23.29 22.08
C ASP A 628 19.31 -24.57 22.82
N HIS A 629 20.62 -24.82 22.89
CA HIS A 629 21.18 -25.98 23.60
C HIS A 629 20.88 -25.97 25.12
N GLU A 630 20.44 -24.85 25.67
CA GLU A 630 20.07 -24.67 27.09
C GLU A 630 18.55 -24.72 27.31
N GLY A 631 17.76 -25.02 26.26
CA GLY A 631 16.29 -25.10 26.33
C GLY A 631 15.60 -23.73 26.36
N ARG A 632 16.29 -22.65 25.98
CA ARG A 632 15.70 -21.30 25.93
C ARG A 632 15.19 -20.99 24.53
N PHE A 633 14.02 -20.38 24.46
CA PHE A 633 13.47 -19.86 23.21
C PHE A 633 14.44 -18.87 22.55
N TYR A 634 14.63 -19.02 21.24
CA TYR A 634 15.29 -18.04 20.38
C TYR A 634 14.53 -17.86 19.07
N TYR A 635 14.71 -16.68 18.45
CA TYR A 635 14.13 -16.39 17.15
C TYR A 635 14.90 -17.13 16.05
N SER A 636 14.25 -18.13 15.44
CA SER A 636 14.82 -18.97 14.39
C SER A 636 14.67 -18.35 13.00
N ASP A 637 15.13 -19.04 11.97
CA ASP A 637 15.00 -18.64 10.57
C ASP A 637 13.63 -19.03 9.95
N HIS A 638 12.66 -19.53 10.73
CA HIS A 638 11.35 -19.94 10.24
C HIS A 638 10.18 -19.19 10.89
N VAL A 639 9.25 -18.70 10.10
CA VAL A 639 8.06 -17.95 10.54
C VAL A 639 6.79 -18.56 9.95
N TYR A 640 5.65 -18.44 10.63
CA TYR A 640 4.41 -18.95 10.05
C TYR A 640 3.94 -18.12 8.86
N ALA A 641 3.36 -18.80 7.87
CA ALA A 641 2.69 -18.18 6.75
C ALA A 641 1.39 -18.92 6.41
N VAL A 642 0.47 -18.21 5.75
CA VAL A 642 -0.65 -18.81 5.04
C VAL A 642 -0.16 -19.17 3.64
N ASP A 643 -0.20 -20.45 3.30
CA ASP A 643 0.19 -20.98 2.00
C ASP A 643 -1.05 -21.09 1.10
N LEU A 644 -1.13 -20.22 0.10
CA LEU A 644 -2.26 -20.18 -0.84
C LEU A 644 -2.21 -21.30 -1.88
N VAL A 645 -1.03 -21.89 -2.11
CA VAL A 645 -0.84 -23.01 -3.05
C VAL A 645 -1.34 -24.30 -2.44
N ASN A 646 -0.95 -24.57 -1.19
CA ASN A 646 -1.27 -25.80 -0.48
C ASN A 646 -2.49 -25.68 0.44
N GLY A 647 -3.01 -24.48 0.67
CA GLY A 647 -4.25 -24.28 1.42
C GLY A 647 -4.13 -24.60 2.91
N ASN A 648 -3.02 -24.21 3.53
CA ASN A 648 -2.73 -24.46 4.94
C ASN A 648 -1.89 -23.34 5.58
N ILE A 649 -1.73 -23.41 6.90
CA ILE A 649 -0.79 -22.61 7.72
C ILE A 649 0.37 -23.51 8.14
N HIS A 650 1.61 -23.08 7.85
CA HIS A 650 2.84 -23.82 8.20
C HIS A 650 4.07 -22.88 8.29
N PRO A 651 5.18 -23.31 8.93
CA PRO A 651 6.39 -22.51 9.02
C PRO A 651 7.18 -22.51 7.71
N VAL A 652 7.65 -21.33 7.30
CA VAL A 652 8.42 -21.10 6.09
C VAL A 652 9.70 -20.31 6.40
N PRO A 653 10.75 -20.38 5.57
CA PRO A 653 11.96 -19.59 5.78
C PRO A 653 11.66 -18.08 5.81
N ALA A 654 12.15 -17.38 6.84
CA ALA A 654 12.02 -15.94 7.02
C ALA A 654 12.73 -15.14 5.91
N GLY A 655 13.77 -15.73 5.30
CA GLY A 655 14.46 -15.20 4.14
C GLY A 655 13.76 -15.44 2.80
N SER A 656 12.62 -16.16 2.77
CA SER A 656 11.92 -16.43 1.52
C SER A 656 11.41 -15.13 0.87
N GLN A 657 11.47 -15.09 -0.46
CA GLN A 657 10.92 -14.00 -1.27
C GLN A 657 9.67 -14.45 -2.03
N THR A 658 9.18 -15.67 -1.74
CA THR A 658 8.00 -16.24 -2.42
C THR A 658 6.69 -15.91 -1.72
N TYR A 659 6.74 -15.33 -0.53
CA TYR A 659 5.59 -14.99 0.30
C TYR A 659 5.46 -13.46 0.38
N GLY A 660 4.24 -12.98 0.19
CA GLY A 660 3.92 -11.56 0.26
C GLY A 660 3.39 -11.14 1.63
N LEU A 661 2.69 -10.00 1.64
CA LEU A 661 2.08 -9.41 2.83
C LEU A 661 0.57 -9.29 2.64
N ARG A 662 -0.19 -9.59 3.71
CA ARG A 662 -1.62 -9.28 3.77
C ARG A 662 -1.89 -8.49 5.04
N PRO A 663 -1.59 -7.18 5.03
CA PRO A 663 -1.69 -6.36 6.23
C PRO A 663 -3.16 -6.17 6.65
N ALA A 664 -3.34 -5.90 7.93
CA ALA A 664 -4.58 -5.48 8.54
C ALA A 664 -4.37 -4.19 9.33
N PHE A 665 -5.45 -3.45 9.58
CA PHE A 665 -5.50 -2.35 10.55
C PHE A 665 -6.79 -2.40 11.33
N ALA A 666 -6.81 -1.72 12.47
CA ALA A 666 -8.02 -1.54 13.27
C ALA A 666 -8.46 -0.08 13.23
N VAL A 667 -9.78 0.14 13.24
CA VAL A 667 -10.39 1.47 13.36
C VAL A 667 -11.25 1.48 14.61
N PRO A 668 -11.21 2.54 15.44
CA PRO A 668 -12.13 2.66 16.58
C PRO A 668 -13.58 2.48 16.13
N GLN A 669 -14.32 1.65 16.87
CA GLN A 669 -15.76 1.53 16.75
C GLN A 669 -16.39 2.64 17.59
N ALA A 670 -17.49 3.18 17.09
CA ALA A 670 -18.30 4.09 17.87
C ALA A 670 -18.97 3.36 19.05
N GLU A 671 -18.95 3.97 20.24
CA GLU A 671 -19.67 3.49 21.43
C GLU A 671 -21.18 3.74 21.36
#